data_AF-A0A7X9TRF9-F1
#
_entry.id   AF-A0A7X9TRF9-F1
#
_cell.length_a   1.000
_cell.length_b   1.000
_cell.length_c   1.000
_cell.angle_alpha   90.00
_cell.angle_beta   90.00
_cell.angle_gamma   90.00
#
_symmetry.space_group_name_H-M   'P 1'
#
loop_
_entity.id
_entity.type
_entity.pdbx_description
1 polymer ?
#
loop_
_entity_poly.entity_id
_entity_poly.type
_entity_poly.pdbx_seq_one_letter_code
_entity_poly.pdbx_strand_id
1 'polypeptide(L)'
;MQNLKIATFNVNGIGARLPNLLRWLEKERPDIVCLQELKAQDKAFPAKDIEAAGYGCLHHGQASWNGVAILARDAEPLLIHKGLPGAQDDTQSRYLEAAAHGVVVGCLYLPNGNPQPGPKFDYKLKWFEHLIAHAQTLQASEHPVVLAGDYNVVPTDADIYNTRSWLKDALLQPQSRECFQRLLDQGWIDSVRHLYPDERVYTFWDYFRQHWQKNSGLRIDHLLLNPVLAPYLKNAGVDAWVRGEEHASDHAPTWIEISSRKSSAKKAPKRNPADTQATDALDEYNRKRDFDATSEPSGAAKPRKPTRKKADEPAALQFCIQKHDASRLHYDFRLELDGTLKSWAVPKGPSLDPKSKRLAVHVEDHPLDYATFEGTIPQGHYGAGDVIVWDRGIWKPLSDPAEAYAKGRLKFELQGEKLGGVWNLVKTHMPGKQEQWFLIKHQDEFARPESDYDIVKAEPHSALSDRTLVQKKRSGKAAEPKPVKKKPAARAEPAPTQLINAQPAELPEQLKPELATLVDSAPDGDWRYEVKFDGYRIMARVDQGKVQLFTRNGHDWTHKLPRQAEAIASLALESAWLDGEVVVANERGVPDFQALQNAFELGRSASIVYYLFDMPFLNGMDLREVPVEQRRAALSKVLERSEDEVLRYSDDFAETPDALLNSACQMQMEGLIGKRVGSPYVSRRSGDWIKLKCKRRQEFVIVGYTEPKGSRSKFGALLLGLHDADSNALKYAGKVGTGFNQVTLSTIYEQLTPLETKKPAVVNPPTGFEAKDVHWLKPSLLAEVAFAEITQDGSVRHAVFQGLRNDKPAKAITEERPAPAPKDEKKSPRKQPTAAKAKRKAGDDGSTKVRLTHPQRVIDASSSSTKRDLADYYIGVSEWLLPQLLNRPVALVRAPDGIGGELFFQKNAERLAIPGIEMIGKEATGHPVMLINNIEALLGAVQMSTIELHTWNAVSKDLQRPDRFILDLDPDPALPWKSMVEATELTLTVLDELGLKSFLKTSGGKGIHIVVPLTPKADWDAVKSFSHAIVKHIATLLPDRFSAVSGPKNRVGRIFIDYLRNGLGATTICAYAARSREGLPVSVPIFRDELKDIKGANVWNIRNLHERLGELDVDPWADLPGTKQTITAQMRKRIGLK
;
A
#
# COMPACT_ATOMS: atom_id res chain seq x y z
N MET A 1 21.72 41.93 1.25
CA MET A 1 20.87 40.72 1.23
C MET A 1 20.84 40.16 2.65
N GLN A 2 19.72 39.63 3.13
CA GLN A 2 19.66 38.94 4.42
C GLN A 2 20.09 37.48 4.27
N ASN A 3 20.40 36.79 5.38
CA ASN A 3 20.54 35.34 5.33
C ASN A 3 19.12 34.74 5.22
N LEU A 4 18.86 33.92 4.21
CA LEU A 4 17.53 33.37 3.94
C LEU A 4 17.63 31.87 3.62
N LYS A 5 16.70 31.06 4.12
CA LYS A 5 16.47 29.68 3.67
C LYS A 5 15.23 29.67 2.77
N ILE A 6 15.41 29.33 1.50
CA ILE A 6 14.32 29.29 0.49
C ILE A 6 14.10 27.84 0.09
N ALA A 7 12.86 27.38 0.05
CA ALA A 7 12.52 26.00 -0.22
C ALA A 7 11.39 25.86 -1.26
N THR A 8 11.36 24.70 -1.92
CA THR A 8 10.22 24.23 -2.72
C THR A 8 9.76 22.87 -2.22
N PHE A 9 8.46 22.64 -2.22
CA PHE A 9 7.88 21.38 -1.76
C PHE A 9 6.55 21.08 -2.46
N ASN A 10 6.54 20.07 -3.33
CA ASN A 10 5.31 19.47 -3.83
C ASN A 10 4.66 18.62 -2.71
N VAL A 11 3.51 19.07 -2.22
CA VAL A 11 2.84 18.44 -1.06
C VAL A 11 1.88 17.31 -1.45
N ASN A 12 1.62 17.11 -2.75
CA ASN A 12 0.71 16.08 -3.28
C ASN A 12 -0.67 16.10 -2.56
N GLY A 13 -1.26 17.29 -2.45
CA GLY A 13 -2.54 17.55 -1.79
C GLY A 13 -2.39 18.11 -0.37
N ILE A 14 -2.56 19.43 -0.24
CA ILE A 14 -2.37 20.17 1.01
C ILE A 14 -3.30 19.70 2.14
N GLY A 15 -4.55 19.34 1.84
CA GLY A 15 -5.51 18.95 2.87
C GLY A 15 -5.08 17.71 3.66
N ALA A 16 -4.63 16.66 2.97
CA ALA A 16 -4.22 15.41 3.61
C ALA A 16 -2.81 15.47 4.21
N ARG A 17 -1.94 16.39 3.72
CA ARG A 17 -0.53 16.50 4.12
C ARG A 17 -0.22 17.76 4.94
N LEU A 18 -1.25 18.51 5.36
CA LEU A 18 -1.09 19.67 6.22
C LEU A 18 -0.29 19.34 7.51
N PRO A 19 -0.51 18.20 8.20
CA PRO A 19 0.29 17.87 9.38
C PRO A 19 1.79 17.70 9.07
N ASN A 20 2.15 17.07 7.95
CA ASN A 20 3.54 16.92 7.52
C ASN A 20 4.16 18.29 7.20
N LEU A 21 3.42 19.14 6.49
CA LEU A 21 3.87 20.50 6.18
C LEU A 21 4.14 21.30 7.45
N LEU A 22 3.17 21.34 8.39
CA LEU A 22 3.31 22.14 9.61
C LEU A 22 4.49 21.68 10.47
N ARG A 23 4.69 20.36 10.59
CA ARG A 23 5.84 19.80 11.33
C ARG A 23 7.17 20.18 10.68
N TRP A 24 7.24 20.16 9.35
CA TRP A 24 8.44 20.59 8.62
C TRP A 24 8.68 22.10 8.76
N LEU A 25 7.64 22.94 8.64
CA LEU A 25 7.74 24.38 8.84
C LEU A 25 8.18 24.75 10.26
N GLU A 26 7.72 24.00 11.26
CA GLU A 26 8.10 24.17 12.67
C GLU A 26 9.57 23.80 12.89
N LYS A 27 10.03 22.69 12.31
CA LYS A 27 11.40 22.19 12.51
C LYS A 27 12.45 22.94 11.69
N GLU A 28 12.22 23.06 10.38
CA GLU A 28 13.24 23.57 9.44
C GLU A 28 13.17 25.09 9.25
N ARG A 29 12.04 25.68 9.63
CA ARG A 29 11.74 27.12 9.64
C ARG A 29 12.28 27.88 8.42
N PRO A 30 12.01 27.46 7.17
CA PRO A 30 12.43 28.21 5.98
C PRO A 30 11.84 29.63 5.99
N ASP A 31 12.54 30.59 5.39
CA ASP A 31 12.06 31.97 5.27
C ASP A 31 11.04 32.14 4.15
N ILE A 32 11.21 31.39 3.05
CA ILE A 32 10.30 31.38 1.90
C ILE A 32 10.07 29.94 1.46
N VAL A 33 8.80 29.59 1.19
CA VAL A 33 8.43 28.25 0.69
C VAL A 33 7.53 28.34 -0.53
N CYS A 34 7.90 27.64 -1.59
CA CYS A 34 7.08 27.41 -2.77
C CYS A 34 6.39 26.05 -2.65
N LEU A 35 5.06 26.02 -2.55
CA LEU A 35 4.29 24.78 -2.51
C LEU A 35 3.68 24.46 -3.88
N GLN A 36 3.68 23.19 -4.27
CA GLN A 36 3.07 22.70 -5.50
C GLN A 36 2.04 21.59 -5.24
N GLU A 37 1.22 21.32 -6.26
CA GLU A 37 0.20 20.27 -6.27
C GLU A 37 -0.74 20.36 -5.05
N LEU A 38 -1.28 21.55 -4.80
CA LEU A 38 -2.11 21.81 -3.62
C LEU A 38 -3.38 20.93 -3.58
N LYS A 39 -3.99 20.61 -4.73
CA LYS A 39 -5.30 19.91 -4.82
C LYS A 39 -6.42 20.54 -3.98
N ALA A 40 -6.28 21.83 -3.70
CA ALA A 40 -7.24 22.64 -2.97
C ALA A 40 -7.49 23.92 -3.76
N GLN A 41 -8.74 24.35 -3.81
CA GLN A 41 -9.06 25.70 -4.27
C GLN A 41 -8.68 26.73 -3.22
N ASP A 42 -8.58 28.01 -3.62
CA ASP A 42 -8.30 29.14 -2.74
C ASP A 42 -9.13 29.10 -1.44
N LYS A 43 -10.44 28.87 -1.52
CA LYS A 43 -11.32 28.79 -0.33
C LYS A 43 -11.06 27.61 0.61
N ALA A 44 -10.43 26.55 0.12
CA ALA A 44 -10.11 25.35 0.89
C ALA A 44 -8.63 25.28 1.27
N PHE A 45 -7.84 26.31 0.93
CA PHE A 45 -6.45 26.40 1.34
C PHE A 45 -6.39 26.71 2.85
N PRO A 46 -5.60 25.97 3.64
CA PRO A 46 -5.54 26.12 5.10
C PRO A 46 -4.67 27.31 5.52
N ALA A 47 -5.01 28.51 5.05
CA ALA A 47 -4.27 29.74 5.33
C ALA A 47 -4.14 29.99 6.83
N LYS A 48 -5.22 29.79 7.59
CA LYS A 48 -5.24 30.01 9.05
C LYS A 48 -4.23 29.15 9.81
N ASP A 49 -4.11 27.88 9.45
CA ASP A 49 -3.17 26.96 10.12
C ASP A 49 -1.72 27.33 9.80
N ILE A 50 -1.47 27.80 8.58
CA ILE A 50 -0.15 28.26 8.12
C ILE A 50 0.22 29.62 8.74
N GLU A 51 -0.73 30.55 8.81
CA GLU A 51 -0.59 31.83 9.52
C GLU A 51 -0.32 31.61 11.01
N ALA A 52 -1.01 30.64 11.63
CA ALA A 52 -0.76 30.26 13.02
C ALA A 52 0.64 29.67 13.24
N ALA A 53 1.26 29.09 12.21
CA ALA A 53 2.65 28.64 12.22
C ALA A 53 3.67 29.77 11.96
N GLY A 54 3.21 31.02 11.79
CA GLY A 54 4.07 32.20 11.60
C GLY A 54 4.38 32.53 10.14
N TYR A 55 3.56 32.07 9.18
CA TYR A 55 3.80 32.30 7.75
C TYR A 55 2.64 33.05 7.10
N GLY A 56 2.93 34.19 6.47
CA GLY A 56 2.03 34.82 5.50
C GLY A 56 1.98 34.00 4.22
N CYS A 57 0.85 34.02 3.52
CA CYS A 57 0.64 33.12 2.38
C CYS A 57 -0.08 33.76 1.20
N LEU A 58 0.45 33.53 0.00
CA LEU A 58 -0.24 33.73 -1.26
C LEU A 58 -0.47 32.39 -1.93
N HIS A 59 -1.66 32.17 -2.48
CA HIS A 59 -1.98 30.91 -3.11
C HIS A 59 -2.82 31.10 -4.37
N HIS A 60 -2.61 30.17 -5.30
CA HIS A 60 -3.40 29.99 -6.50
C HIS A 60 -3.75 28.52 -6.59
N GLY A 61 -4.88 28.17 -5.99
CA GLY A 61 -5.37 26.81 -5.84
C GLY A 61 -6.28 26.36 -6.97
N GLN A 62 -6.40 25.04 -7.11
CA GLN A 62 -7.37 24.36 -7.97
C GLN A 62 -7.76 23.02 -7.33
N ALA A 63 -8.99 22.56 -7.53
CA ALA A 63 -9.50 21.34 -6.88
C ALA A 63 -8.87 20.03 -7.42
N SER A 64 -8.18 20.10 -8.55
CA SER A 64 -7.66 18.96 -9.29
C SER A 64 -6.18 18.72 -8.95
N TRP A 65 -5.34 18.36 -9.93
CA TRP A 65 -3.93 18.06 -9.76
C TRP A 65 -3.04 19.30 -9.71
N ASN A 66 -3.61 20.51 -9.65
CA ASN A 66 -2.86 21.76 -9.78
C ASN A 66 -2.93 22.58 -8.49
N GLY A 67 -2.21 23.68 -8.48
CA GLY A 67 -2.21 24.68 -7.44
C GLY A 67 -0.80 24.94 -6.95
N VAL A 68 -0.51 26.21 -6.71
CA VAL A 68 0.77 26.68 -6.18
C VAL A 68 0.55 27.68 -5.06
N ALA A 69 1.46 27.73 -4.09
CA ALA A 69 1.47 28.76 -3.06
C ALA A 69 2.89 29.24 -2.76
N ILE A 70 3.00 30.48 -2.28
CA ILE A 70 4.22 31.07 -1.73
C ILE A 70 3.93 31.41 -0.27
N LEU A 71 4.74 30.86 0.63
CA LEU A 71 4.72 31.17 2.06
C LEU A 71 5.93 32.04 2.38
N ALA A 72 5.77 33.03 3.27
CA ALA A 72 6.85 33.83 3.79
C ALA A 72 6.78 33.88 5.32
N ARG A 73 7.87 33.54 5.99
CA ARG A 73 7.94 33.54 7.45
C ARG A 73 7.96 34.97 7.96
N ASP A 74 7.14 35.27 8.97
CA ASP A 74 7.04 36.57 9.64
C ASP A 74 6.79 37.76 8.67
N ALA A 75 6.24 37.50 7.47
CA ALA A 75 5.97 38.49 6.44
C ALA A 75 4.83 38.04 5.52
N GLU A 76 4.10 38.99 4.95
CA GLU A 76 3.14 38.71 3.87
C GLU A 76 3.84 38.80 2.51
N PRO A 77 3.83 37.74 1.68
CA PRO A 77 4.38 37.83 0.33
C PRO A 77 3.53 38.78 -0.52
N LEU A 78 4.19 39.62 -1.33
CA LEU A 78 3.53 40.64 -2.15
C LEU A 78 3.33 40.12 -3.58
N LEU A 79 2.08 39.98 -4.01
CA LEU A 79 1.74 39.42 -5.31
C LEU A 79 2.26 40.30 -6.45
N ILE A 80 2.99 39.69 -7.39
CA ILE A 80 3.43 40.33 -8.65
C ILE A 80 2.58 39.79 -9.81
N HIS A 81 2.54 38.47 -9.97
CA HIS A 81 1.73 37.81 -11.00
C HIS A 81 1.01 36.58 -10.45
N LYS A 82 -0.25 36.39 -10.88
CA LYS A 82 -1.04 35.16 -10.65
C LYS A 82 -1.32 34.54 -12.02
N GLY A 83 -0.74 33.37 -12.29
CA GLY A 83 -0.70 32.77 -13.63
C GLY A 83 0.56 33.15 -14.41
N LEU A 84 0.93 32.33 -15.40
CA LEU A 84 2.16 32.50 -16.18
C LEU A 84 1.94 33.52 -17.31
N PRO A 85 2.75 34.59 -17.42
CA PRO A 85 2.65 35.54 -18.52
C PRO A 85 2.81 34.88 -19.90
N GLY A 86 2.02 35.31 -20.88
CA GLY A 86 1.94 34.68 -22.20
C GLY A 86 1.01 33.46 -22.27
N ALA A 87 0.53 32.96 -21.13
CA ALA A 87 -0.42 31.86 -21.02
C ALA A 87 -1.78 32.32 -20.48
N GLN A 88 -2.29 33.50 -20.89
CA GLN A 88 -3.51 34.09 -20.29
C GLN A 88 -4.77 33.22 -20.45
N ASP A 89 -4.82 32.39 -21.51
CA ASP A 89 -5.91 31.44 -21.74
C ASP A 89 -5.75 30.14 -20.93
N ASP A 90 -4.63 29.97 -20.21
CA ASP A 90 -4.40 28.80 -19.38
C ASP A 90 -5.22 28.90 -18.09
N THR A 91 -6.12 27.93 -17.92
CA THR A 91 -7.01 27.83 -16.77
C THR A 91 -6.39 27.06 -15.60
N GLN A 92 -5.14 26.60 -15.75
CA GLN A 92 -4.45 25.80 -14.74
C GLN A 92 -3.63 26.68 -13.79
N SER A 93 -3.91 26.55 -12.49
CA SER A 93 -3.23 27.28 -11.41
C SER A 93 -1.81 26.73 -11.17
N ARG A 94 -0.87 27.02 -12.09
CA ARG A 94 0.47 26.43 -12.12
C ARG A 94 1.62 27.39 -11.86
N TYR A 95 1.36 28.69 -11.81
CA TYR A 95 2.39 29.70 -11.61
C TYR A 95 1.89 30.82 -10.69
N LEU A 96 2.74 31.23 -9.77
CA LEU A 96 2.51 32.35 -8.86
C LEU A 96 3.84 33.06 -8.65
N GLU A 97 3.82 34.38 -8.70
CA GLU A 97 5.01 35.20 -8.54
C GLU A 97 4.78 36.26 -7.47
N ALA A 98 5.72 36.38 -6.54
CA ALA A 98 5.62 37.33 -5.45
C ALA A 98 7.00 37.84 -5.02
N ALA A 99 7.03 39.04 -4.42
CA ALA A 99 8.19 39.52 -3.69
C ALA A 99 8.07 39.15 -2.20
N ALA A 100 9.12 38.55 -1.63
CA ALA A 100 9.21 38.24 -0.21
C ALA A 100 10.67 38.39 0.25
N HIS A 101 10.89 38.99 1.43
CA HIS A 101 12.23 39.20 2.01
C HIS A 101 13.28 39.82 1.06
N GLY A 102 12.82 40.69 0.14
CA GLY A 102 13.68 41.35 -0.85
C GLY A 102 14.11 40.48 -2.04
N VAL A 103 13.45 39.33 -2.23
CA VAL A 103 13.66 38.40 -3.35
C VAL A 103 12.36 38.28 -4.15
N VAL A 104 12.45 38.28 -5.48
CA VAL A 104 11.34 37.91 -6.36
C VAL A 104 11.32 36.39 -6.53
N VAL A 105 10.16 35.78 -6.30
CA VAL A 105 10.01 34.33 -6.22
C VAL A 105 8.94 33.91 -7.22
N GLY A 106 9.33 33.14 -8.23
CA GLY A 106 8.42 32.45 -9.13
C GLY A 106 8.21 31.01 -8.67
N CYS A 107 7.03 30.71 -8.12
CA CYS A 107 6.60 29.38 -7.72
C CYS A 107 5.87 28.69 -8.88
N LEU A 108 6.36 27.53 -9.31
CA LEU A 108 5.83 26.85 -10.49
C LEU A 108 5.56 25.36 -10.30
N TYR A 109 4.56 24.86 -11.02
CA TYR A 109 4.24 23.43 -11.15
C TYR A 109 4.08 23.07 -12.64
N LEU A 110 5.17 22.66 -13.26
CA LEU A 110 5.23 22.40 -14.69
C LEU A 110 4.40 21.16 -15.06
N PRO A 111 3.64 21.15 -16.18
CA PRO A 111 2.82 20.01 -16.54
C PRO A 111 3.60 18.69 -16.70
N ASN A 112 3.09 17.59 -16.14
CA ASN A 112 3.74 16.27 -16.24
C ASN A 112 3.93 15.79 -17.69
N GLY A 113 2.88 15.88 -18.51
CA GLY A 113 2.92 15.60 -19.95
C GLY A 113 2.59 14.17 -20.39
N ASN A 114 2.38 13.21 -19.49
CA ASN A 114 2.03 11.83 -19.87
C ASN A 114 0.54 11.66 -20.24
N PRO A 115 0.20 10.77 -21.22
CA PRO A 115 1.12 9.96 -22.03
C PRO A 115 1.76 10.77 -23.17
N GLN A 116 2.87 10.25 -23.70
CA GLN A 116 3.69 10.86 -24.75
C GLN A 116 4.01 9.83 -25.85
N PRO A 117 3.78 10.11 -27.15
CA PRO A 117 3.15 11.30 -27.76
C PRO A 117 1.71 11.55 -27.31
N GLY A 118 1.29 12.81 -27.31
CA GLY A 118 -0.12 13.17 -27.12
C GLY A 118 -0.37 14.63 -26.72
N PRO A 119 -1.64 15.06 -26.71
CA PRO A 119 -2.02 16.45 -26.47
C PRO A 119 -1.60 16.98 -25.08
N LYS A 120 -1.39 16.10 -24.11
CA LYS A 120 -0.86 16.49 -22.78
C LYS A 120 0.63 16.86 -22.84
N PHE A 121 1.40 16.18 -23.67
CA PHE A 121 2.80 16.54 -23.89
C PHE A 121 2.94 17.79 -24.74
N ASP A 122 2.09 17.95 -25.77
CA ASP A 122 2.04 19.18 -26.56
C ASP A 122 1.72 20.39 -25.67
N TYR A 123 0.77 20.23 -24.73
CA TYR A 123 0.49 21.24 -23.72
C TYR A 123 1.68 21.50 -22.80
N LYS A 124 2.38 20.46 -22.33
CA LYS A 124 3.61 20.61 -21.53
C LYS A 124 4.64 21.46 -22.25
N LEU A 125 4.98 21.12 -23.49
CA LEU A 125 5.96 21.85 -24.27
C LEU A 125 5.53 23.30 -24.51
N LYS A 126 4.27 23.53 -24.90
CA LYS A 126 3.74 24.90 -25.09
C LYS A 126 3.81 25.73 -23.81
N TRP A 127 3.44 25.15 -22.66
CA TRP A 127 3.55 25.82 -21.37
C TRP A 127 5.00 26.15 -21.02
N PHE A 128 5.92 25.24 -21.31
CA PHE A 128 7.35 25.42 -21.09
C PHE A 128 7.92 26.56 -21.96
N GLU A 129 7.47 26.70 -23.21
CA GLU A 129 7.88 27.83 -24.06
C GLU A 129 7.45 29.18 -23.48
N HIS A 130 6.24 29.27 -22.92
CA HIS A 130 5.81 30.48 -22.20
C HIS A 130 6.69 30.74 -20.97
N LEU A 131 7.09 29.69 -20.25
CA LEU A 131 7.99 29.82 -19.10
C LEU A 131 9.36 30.32 -19.53
N ILE A 132 9.95 29.77 -20.60
CA ILE A 132 11.25 30.19 -21.14
C ILE A 132 11.21 31.67 -21.53
N ALA A 133 10.13 32.12 -22.19
CA ALA A 133 9.96 33.51 -22.58
C ALA A 133 9.87 34.45 -21.36
N HIS A 134 9.04 34.09 -20.36
CA HIS A 134 8.90 34.90 -19.14
C HIS A 134 10.17 34.90 -18.28
N ALA A 135 10.79 33.72 -18.10
CA ALA A 135 12.00 33.56 -17.33
C ALA A 135 13.17 34.39 -17.88
N GLN A 136 13.24 34.63 -19.19
CA GLN A 136 14.26 35.52 -19.76
C GLN A 136 14.16 36.95 -19.20
N THR A 137 12.93 37.43 -18.94
CA THR A 137 12.71 38.77 -18.38
C THR A 137 13.14 38.83 -16.91
N LEU A 138 12.86 37.77 -16.15
CA LEU A 138 13.26 37.63 -14.75
C LEU A 138 14.77 37.43 -14.60
N GLN A 139 15.40 36.69 -15.52
CA GLN A 139 16.84 36.48 -15.56
C GLN A 139 17.58 37.80 -15.76
N ALA A 140 17.07 38.65 -16.66
CA ALA A 140 17.62 39.96 -16.96
C ALA A 140 17.31 41.02 -15.88
N SER A 141 16.48 40.71 -14.88
CA SER A 141 16.14 41.63 -13.80
C SER A 141 17.34 41.95 -12.93
N GLU A 142 17.46 43.22 -12.53
CA GLU A 142 18.45 43.68 -11.54
C GLU A 142 18.08 43.27 -10.10
N HIS A 143 16.86 42.78 -9.89
CA HIS A 143 16.43 42.25 -8.61
C HIS A 143 16.94 40.81 -8.40
N PRO A 144 17.17 40.37 -7.14
CA PRO A 144 17.44 38.97 -6.86
C PRO A 144 16.19 38.12 -7.15
N VAL A 145 16.32 37.12 -8.02
CA VAL A 145 15.20 36.26 -8.43
C VAL A 145 15.51 34.78 -8.24
N VAL A 146 14.52 34.04 -7.78
CA VAL A 146 14.51 32.57 -7.75
C VAL A 146 13.27 32.01 -8.44
N LEU A 147 13.46 31.03 -9.32
CA LEU A 147 12.39 30.19 -9.87
C LEU A 147 12.42 28.82 -9.20
N ALA A 148 11.42 28.54 -8.37
CA ALA A 148 11.37 27.37 -7.51
C ALA A 148 10.11 26.54 -7.77
N GLY A 149 10.26 25.23 -7.90
CA GLY A 149 9.10 24.37 -8.16
C GLY A 149 9.43 22.96 -8.60
N ASP A 150 8.38 22.20 -8.84
CA ASP A 150 8.43 20.90 -9.52
C ASP A 150 8.33 21.14 -11.03
N TYR A 151 9.45 20.90 -11.71
CA TYR A 151 9.59 21.09 -13.16
C TYR A 151 9.10 19.88 -13.95
N ASN A 152 8.77 18.74 -13.33
CA ASN A 152 8.41 17.52 -14.05
C ASN A 152 9.37 17.21 -15.22
N VAL A 153 10.67 17.45 -15.03
CA VAL A 153 11.72 17.21 -16.02
C VAL A 153 12.91 16.60 -15.30
N VAL A 154 13.44 15.51 -15.84
CA VAL A 154 14.71 14.93 -15.39
C VAL A 154 15.80 15.44 -16.32
N PRO A 155 16.66 16.40 -15.90
CA PRO A 155 17.56 17.10 -16.83
C PRO A 155 18.57 16.16 -17.50
N THR A 156 19.20 15.28 -16.72
CA THR A 156 20.22 14.35 -17.20
C THR A 156 20.06 12.95 -16.60
N ASP A 157 20.83 11.98 -17.08
CA ASP A 157 20.81 10.63 -16.50
C ASP A 157 21.47 10.56 -15.11
N ALA A 158 22.17 11.62 -14.66
CA ALA A 158 22.63 11.75 -13.28
C ALA A 158 21.47 12.08 -12.30
N ASP A 159 20.31 12.47 -12.84
CA ASP A 159 19.14 12.94 -12.09
C ASP A 159 18.08 11.84 -11.91
N ILE A 160 18.40 10.59 -12.26
CA ILE A 160 17.50 9.44 -12.17
C ILE A 160 18.26 8.14 -11.84
N TYR A 161 17.60 7.22 -11.13
CA TYR A 161 18.06 5.84 -10.95
C TYR A 161 17.89 4.99 -12.25
N ASN A 162 17.98 3.65 -12.19
CA ASN A 162 17.91 2.79 -13.38
C ASN A 162 16.74 3.13 -14.35
N THR A 163 17.06 3.55 -15.57
CA THR A 163 16.17 4.30 -16.46
C THR A 163 15.23 3.43 -17.31
N ARG A 164 15.40 2.11 -17.38
CA ARG A 164 14.67 1.26 -18.36
C ARG A 164 13.14 1.38 -18.30
N SER A 165 12.56 1.57 -17.11
CA SER A 165 11.11 1.72 -16.93
C SER A 165 10.59 3.12 -17.25
N TRP A 166 11.46 4.13 -17.33
CA TRP A 166 11.12 5.54 -17.50
C TRP A 166 11.34 6.07 -18.92
N LEU A 167 11.89 5.25 -19.83
CA LEU A 167 12.24 5.68 -21.20
C LEU A 167 11.05 6.22 -22.02
N LYS A 168 9.82 5.80 -21.70
CA LYS A 168 8.60 6.27 -22.36
C LYS A 168 7.90 7.41 -21.62
N ASP A 169 8.46 7.87 -20.51
CA ASP A 169 7.87 8.91 -19.68
C ASP A 169 8.18 10.30 -20.25
N ALA A 170 7.17 11.18 -20.24
CA ALA A 170 7.28 12.59 -20.64
C ALA A 170 8.40 13.37 -19.92
N LEU A 171 8.78 12.96 -18.70
CA LEU A 171 9.84 13.60 -17.91
C LEU A 171 11.25 13.42 -18.52
N LEU A 172 11.48 12.31 -19.24
CA LEU A 172 12.78 11.94 -19.80
C LEU A 172 12.89 12.19 -21.30
N GLN A 173 11.80 12.60 -21.95
CA GLN A 173 11.83 12.78 -23.40
C GLN A 173 12.81 13.90 -23.80
N PRO A 174 13.52 13.74 -24.93
CA PRO A 174 14.49 14.72 -25.42
C PRO A 174 13.94 16.15 -25.45
N GLN A 175 12.70 16.33 -25.93
CA GLN A 175 12.08 17.65 -26.04
C GLN A 175 11.92 18.34 -24.67
N SER A 176 11.56 17.58 -23.61
CA SER A 176 11.46 18.13 -22.25
C SER A 176 12.84 18.56 -21.72
N ARG A 177 13.88 17.75 -21.97
CA ARG A 177 15.26 18.04 -21.57
C ARG A 177 15.82 19.25 -22.33
N GLU A 178 15.53 19.36 -23.63
CA GLU A 178 15.92 20.48 -24.47
C GLU A 178 15.31 21.80 -24.00
N CYS A 179 14.01 21.83 -23.64
CA CYS A 179 13.38 23.02 -23.07
C CYS A 179 14.05 23.45 -21.75
N PHE A 180 14.36 22.50 -20.85
CA PHE A 180 15.04 22.80 -19.59
C PHE A 180 16.48 23.30 -19.83
N GLN A 181 17.21 22.70 -20.77
CA GLN A 181 18.55 23.16 -21.13
C GLN A 181 18.52 24.59 -21.70
N ARG A 182 17.56 24.90 -22.59
CA ARG A 182 17.36 26.26 -23.12
C ARG A 182 17.06 27.27 -22.03
N LEU A 183 16.36 26.88 -20.97
CA LEU A 183 16.15 27.72 -19.80
C LEU A 183 17.49 28.01 -19.10
N LEU A 184 18.33 26.99 -18.86
CA LEU A 184 19.66 27.19 -18.26
C LEU A 184 20.59 28.02 -19.15
N ASP A 185 20.51 27.88 -20.46
CA ASP A 185 21.33 28.61 -21.43
C ASP A 185 21.09 30.14 -21.39
N GLN A 186 19.98 30.59 -20.78
CA GLN A 186 19.75 32.02 -20.48
C GLN A 186 20.70 32.56 -19.40
N GLY A 187 21.42 31.69 -18.68
CA GLY A 187 22.30 32.05 -17.56
C GLY A 187 21.68 31.86 -16.18
N TRP A 188 20.63 31.04 -16.06
CA TRP A 188 20.11 30.60 -14.76
C TRP A 188 21.06 29.59 -14.11
N ILE A 189 21.26 29.70 -12.79
CA ILE A 189 22.06 28.75 -12.02
C ILE A 189 21.14 27.75 -11.31
N ASP A 190 21.20 26.48 -11.71
CA ASP A 190 20.60 25.37 -10.95
C ASP A 190 21.39 25.17 -9.65
N SER A 191 20.85 25.71 -8.56
CA SER A 191 21.54 25.81 -7.26
C SER A 191 22.04 24.47 -6.72
N VAL A 192 21.23 23.42 -6.79
CA VAL A 192 21.58 22.09 -6.28
C VAL A 192 22.70 21.50 -7.13
N ARG A 193 22.56 21.52 -8.47
CA ARG A 193 23.59 20.97 -9.37
C ARG A 193 24.88 21.81 -9.36
N HIS A 194 24.79 23.11 -9.11
CA HIS A 194 25.94 24.00 -9.00
C HIS A 194 26.81 23.67 -7.78
N LEU A 195 26.20 23.40 -6.63
CA LEU A 195 26.91 23.04 -5.41
C LEU A 195 27.36 21.58 -5.39
N TYR A 196 26.57 20.69 -6.00
CA TYR A 196 26.81 19.24 -6.02
C TYR A 196 26.86 18.71 -7.46
N PRO A 197 27.89 19.06 -8.25
CA PRO A 197 27.98 18.73 -9.67
C PRO A 197 28.04 17.22 -9.91
N ASP A 198 28.71 16.47 -9.03
CA ASP A 198 28.97 15.04 -9.22
C ASP A 198 28.07 14.14 -8.37
N GLU A 199 27.27 14.70 -7.45
CA GLU A 199 26.41 13.92 -6.57
C GLU A 199 25.06 13.60 -7.20
N ARG A 200 24.51 12.45 -6.82
CA ARG A 200 23.14 12.06 -7.17
C ARG A 200 22.19 12.50 -6.07
N VAL A 201 21.66 13.71 -6.25
CA VAL A 201 20.61 14.26 -5.40
C VAL A 201 19.26 13.92 -6.03
N TYR A 202 18.33 13.35 -5.26
CA TYR A 202 16.95 13.11 -5.70
C TYR A 202 15.99 13.93 -4.83
N THR A 203 14.86 14.31 -5.41
CA THR A 203 13.82 15.12 -4.77
C THR A 203 12.46 14.41 -4.77
N PHE A 204 12.31 13.36 -5.58
CA PHE A 204 11.10 12.57 -5.76
C PHE A 204 11.39 11.06 -5.70
N TRP A 205 10.51 10.30 -5.05
CA TRP A 205 10.54 8.84 -4.98
C TRP A 205 9.12 8.25 -5.03
N ASP A 206 8.83 7.52 -6.12
CA ASP A 206 7.55 6.84 -6.26
C ASP A 206 7.30 5.81 -5.14
N TYR A 207 6.02 5.51 -4.89
CA TYR A 207 5.60 4.60 -3.82
C TYR A 207 5.87 3.11 -4.12
N PHE A 208 6.32 2.77 -5.33
CA PHE A 208 6.45 1.38 -5.76
C PHE A 208 7.87 0.86 -5.52
N ARG A 209 8.02 -0.48 -5.52
CA ARG A 209 9.31 -1.20 -5.58
C ARG A 209 10.36 -0.82 -4.52
N GLN A 210 9.91 -0.19 -3.43
CA GLN A 210 10.77 0.34 -2.36
C GLN A 210 11.78 1.38 -2.86
N HIS A 211 11.36 2.23 -3.81
CA HIS A 211 12.25 3.24 -4.39
C HIS A 211 12.74 4.25 -3.37
N TRP A 212 11.91 4.66 -2.42
CA TRP A 212 12.35 5.43 -1.26
C TRP A 212 13.46 4.72 -0.46
N GLN A 213 13.25 3.46 -0.07
CA GLN A 213 14.20 2.71 0.77
C GLN A 213 15.52 2.38 0.05
N LYS A 214 15.51 2.30 -1.27
CA LYS A 214 16.70 2.08 -2.11
C LYS A 214 17.35 3.38 -2.58
N ASN A 215 16.83 4.52 -2.14
CA ASN A 215 17.17 5.83 -2.67
C ASN A 215 17.21 5.86 -4.21
N SER A 216 16.19 5.29 -4.84
CA SER A 216 16.02 5.20 -6.29
C SER A 216 15.02 6.27 -6.72
N GLY A 217 15.47 7.52 -6.86
CA GLY A 217 14.59 8.67 -7.07
C GLY A 217 14.84 9.45 -8.36
N LEU A 218 14.09 10.53 -8.53
CA LEU A 218 14.25 11.53 -9.60
C LEU A 218 14.60 12.88 -8.98
N ARG A 219 15.42 13.69 -9.66
CA ARG A 219 15.55 15.12 -9.37
C ARG A 219 14.70 15.90 -10.36
N ILE A 220 13.56 16.39 -9.87
CA ILE A 220 12.58 17.15 -10.66
C ILE A 220 12.13 18.44 -9.97
N ASP A 221 12.52 18.64 -8.71
CA ASP A 221 12.31 19.88 -7.97
C ASP A 221 13.59 20.72 -8.04
N HIS A 222 13.49 21.95 -8.56
CA HIS A 222 14.65 22.82 -8.80
C HIS A 222 14.42 24.22 -8.24
N LEU A 223 15.53 24.85 -7.81
CA LEU A 223 15.59 26.27 -7.48
C LEU A 223 16.63 26.92 -8.38
N LEU A 224 16.17 27.67 -9.38
CA LEU A 224 17.03 28.36 -10.35
C LEU A 224 17.25 29.80 -9.91
N LEU A 225 18.51 30.24 -9.86
CA LEU A 225 18.89 31.59 -9.41
C LEU A 225 19.36 32.45 -10.58
N ASN A 226 18.91 33.70 -10.61
CA ASN A 226 19.43 34.65 -11.58
C ASN A 226 20.86 35.09 -11.18
N PRO A 227 21.63 35.73 -12.09
CA PRO A 227 23.01 36.14 -11.81
C PRO A 227 23.17 37.12 -10.64
N VAL A 228 22.09 37.83 -10.25
CA VAL A 228 22.10 38.74 -9.10
C VAL A 228 22.08 37.98 -7.78
N LEU A 229 21.25 36.93 -7.68
CA LEU A 229 21.08 36.15 -6.45
C LEU A 229 22.14 35.06 -6.30
N ALA A 230 22.57 34.44 -7.41
CA ALA A 230 23.47 33.29 -7.38
C ALA A 230 24.81 33.51 -6.62
N PRO A 231 25.47 34.67 -6.66
CA PRO A 231 26.70 34.91 -5.89
C PRO A 231 26.51 34.83 -4.37
N TYR A 232 25.27 34.85 -3.88
CA TYR A 232 24.96 34.76 -2.46
C TYR A 232 24.58 33.34 -2.02
N LEU A 233 24.45 32.40 -2.96
CA LEU A 233 24.21 30.99 -2.67
C LEU A 233 25.32 30.44 -1.78
N LYS A 234 24.93 29.90 -0.63
CA LYS A 234 25.83 29.36 0.40
C LYS A 234 25.73 27.84 0.49
N ASN A 235 24.51 27.30 0.49
CA ASN A 235 24.26 25.87 0.64
C ASN A 235 22.97 25.46 -0.07
N ALA A 236 22.79 24.16 -0.31
CA ALA A 236 21.54 23.58 -0.79
C ALA A 236 21.33 22.19 -0.19
N GLY A 237 20.11 21.66 -0.24
CA GLY A 237 19.82 20.35 0.30
C GLY A 237 18.41 19.86 0.01
N VAL A 238 18.15 18.64 0.45
CA VAL A 238 16.83 18.00 0.39
C VAL A 238 16.52 17.46 1.78
N ASP A 239 15.40 17.89 2.36
CA ASP A 239 14.90 17.41 3.65
C ASP A 239 14.20 16.06 3.46
N ALA A 240 14.97 15.07 3.00
CA ALA A 240 14.47 13.75 2.63
C ALA A 240 13.79 13.03 3.82
N TRP A 241 14.09 13.42 5.06
CA TRP A 241 13.42 12.88 6.24
C TRP A 241 11.89 13.07 6.19
N VAL A 242 11.40 14.14 5.55
CA VAL A 242 9.96 14.40 5.37
C VAL A 242 9.31 13.31 4.53
N ARG A 243 10.01 12.80 3.50
CA ARG A 243 9.55 11.66 2.67
C ARG A 243 9.46 10.35 3.46
N GLY A 244 10.19 10.24 4.56
CA GLY A 244 10.19 9.08 5.46
C GLY A 244 9.02 9.02 6.43
N GLU A 245 8.19 10.07 6.50
CA GLU A 245 7.06 10.13 7.42
C GLU A 245 5.83 9.35 6.91
N GLU A 246 4.92 9.03 7.83
CA GLU A 246 3.62 8.46 7.48
C GLU A 246 2.80 9.46 6.65
N HIS A 247 2.11 8.93 5.63
CA HIS A 247 1.31 9.71 4.66
C HIS A 247 2.05 10.81 3.88
N ALA A 248 3.39 10.82 3.93
CA ALA A 248 4.23 11.80 3.27
C ALA A 248 3.99 11.87 1.74
N SER A 249 4.24 13.07 1.19
CA SER A 249 4.35 13.28 -0.25
C SER A 249 5.43 12.37 -0.85
N ASP A 250 5.29 12.01 -2.12
CA ASP A 250 6.34 11.35 -2.90
C ASP A 250 7.52 12.28 -3.22
N HIS A 251 7.37 13.59 -2.99
CA HIS A 251 8.46 14.56 -2.99
C HIS A 251 8.99 14.84 -1.58
N ALA A 252 10.22 15.33 -1.51
CA ALA A 252 10.81 15.93 -0.31
C ALA A 252 11.09 17.42 -0.52
N PRO A 253 11.01 18.26 0.53
CA PRO A 253 11.35 19.67 0.41
C PRO A 253 12.81 19.85 -0.03
N THR A 254 13.00 20.63 -1.10
CA THR A 254 14.31 20.97 -1.64
C THR A 254 14.59 22.43 -1.33
N TRP A 255 15.75 22.76 -0.79
CA TRP A 255 16.04 24.09 -0.24
C TRP A 255 17.42 24.60 -0.58
N ILE A 256 17.59 25.92 -0.45
CA ILE A 256 18.84 26.64 -0.55
C ILE A 256 19.01 27.61 0.62
N GLU A 257 20.25 27.87 1.00
CA GLU A 257 20.63 28.97 1.89
C GLU A 257 21.28 30.08 1.08
N ILE A 258 20.73 31.28 1.22
CA ILE A 258 21.27 32.53 0.71
C ILE A 258 21.95 33.25 1.88
N SER A 259 23.13 33.80 1.64
CA SER A 259 23.89 34.54 2.65
C SER A 259 23.89 36.05 2.40
N SER A 260 24.14 36.82 3.45
CA SER A 260 24.22 38.27 3.40
C SER A 260 25.49 38.81 2.73
N ARG A 261 26.51 37.96 2.56
CA ARG A 261 27.79 38.30 1.92
C ARG A 261 27.92 37.55 0.61
N LYS A 262 28.43 38.20 -0.43
CA LYS A 262 28.78 37.49 -1.67
C LYS A 262 29.79 36.40 -1.34
N SER A 263 29.54 35.20 -1.84
CA SER A 263 30.55 34.16 -1.96
C SER A 263 31.72 34.76 -2.73
N SER A 264 32.89 34.86 -2.10
CA SER A 264 34.09 35.26 -2.83
C SER A 264 34.30 34.20 -3.90
N ALA A 265 34.26 34.57 -5.18
CA ALA A 265 34.64 33.71 -6.28
C ALA A 265 36.11 33.31 -6.10
N LYS A 266 36.33 32.28 -5.27
CA LYS A 266 37.57 31.56 -5.10
C LYS A 266 37.30 30.21 -5.74
N LYS A 267 38.11 29.87 -6.75
CA LYS A 267 38.37 28.47 -7.11
C LYS A 267 38.41 27.68 -5.82
N ALA A 268 37.54 26.67 -5.73
CA ALA A 268 37.42 25.79 -4.58
C ALA A 268 38.83 25.49 -4.05
N PRO A 269 39.11 25.70 -2.76
CA PRO A 269 40.36 25.24 -2.21
C PRO A 269 40.40 23.74 -2.51
N LYS A 270 41.49 23.24 -3.07
CA LYS A 270 41.73 21.79 -3.08
C LYS A 270 41.77 21.35 -1.62
N ARG A 271 40.61 20.96 -1.08
CA ARG A 271 40.51 20.21 0.16
C ARG A 271 41.26 18.91 -0.11
N ASN A 272 42.09 18.51 0.85
CA ASN A 272 42.79 17.25 0.75
C ASN A 272 41.73 16.13 0.60
N PRO A 273 41.87 15.21 -0.37
CA PRO A 273 40.91 14.13 -0.58
C PRO A 273 40.62 13.34 0.70
N ALA A 274 41.63 13.20 1.57
CA ALA A 274 41.54 12.52 2.85
C ALA A 274 40.63 13.23 3.88
N ASP A 275 40.64 14.58 3.94
CA ASP A 275 39.76 15.32 4.86
C ASP A 275 38.31 15.29 4.39
N THR A 276 38.07 15.18 3.07
CA THR A 276 36.73 15.12 2.49
C THR A 276 36.12 13.73 2.68
N GLN A 277 36.90 12.66 2.45
CA GLN A 277 36.47 11.29 2.74
C GLN A 277 36.13 11.06 4.22
N ALA A 278 36.90 11.66 5.15
CA ALA A 278 36.61 11.53 6.57
C ALA A 278 35.36 12.31 7.00
N THR A 279 35.10 13.50 6.42
CA THR A 279 33.84 14.23 6.70
C THR A 279 32.62 13.51 6.12
N ASP A 280 32.69 13.02 4.88
CA ASP A 280 31.58 12.30 4.24
C ASP A 280 31.29 10.96 4.96
N ALA A 281 32.32 10.30 5.49
CA ALA A 281 32.16 9.09 6.30
C ALA A 281 31.50 9.34 7.67
N LEU A 282 31.64 10.54 8.23
CA LEU A 282 31.06 10.92 9.54
C LEU A 282 29.67 11.57 9.43
N ASP A 283 29.14 11.77 8.22
CA ASP A 283 27.83 12.40 8.00
C ASP A 283 26.68 11.58 8.60
N GLU A 284 26.73 10.25 8.46
CA GLU A 284 25.72 9.38 9.09
C GLU A 284 25.82 9.44 10.62
N TYR A 285 27.03 9.57 11.17
CA TYR A 285 27.26 9.74 12.61
C TYR A 285 26.67 11.06 13.11
N ASN A 286 27.04 12.17 12.47
CA ASN A 286 26.58 13.51 12.85
C ASN A 286 25.07 13.66 12.68
N ARG A 287 24.46 13.05 11.65
CA ARG A 287 23.00 13.07 11.41
C ARG A 287 22.20 12.33 12.49
N LYS A 288 22.77 11.26 13.06
CA LYS A 288 22.06 10.41 14.04
C LYS A 288 22.09 10.97 15.46
N ARG A 289 22.95 11.96 15.76
CA ARG A 289 23.10 12.53 17.10
C ARG A 289 22.58 13.96 17.15
N ASP A 290 22.02 14.29 18.30
CA ASP A 290 21.68 15.67 18.68
C ASP A 290 22.68 16.12 19.74
N PHE A 291 23.75 16.79 19.30
CA PHE A 291 24.88 17.17 20.15
C PHE A 291 24.57 18.25 21.19
N ASP A 292 23.39 18.88 21.12
CA ASP A 292 22.91 19.78 22.17
C ASP A 292 22.27 19.02 23.34
N ALA A 293 21.92 17.75 23.12
CA ALA A 293 21.24 16.89 24.09
C ALA A 293 22.05 15.65 24.51
N THR A 294 23.03 15.20 23.73
CA THR A 294 23.96 14.12 24.10
C THR A 294 25.36 14.65 24.43
N SER A 295 26.06 14.01 25.37
CA SER A 295 27.46 14.34 25.70
C SER A 295 28.48 13.72 24.72
N GLU A 296 28.00 13.06 23.68
CA GLU A 296 28.83 12.48 22.62
C GLU A 296 29.58 13.58 21.82
N PRO A 297 30.84 13.36 21.44
CA PRO A 297 31.62 14.35 20.70
C PRO A 297 31.12 14.53 19.26
N SER A 298 30.97 15.79 18.81
CA SER A 298 30.63 16.08 17.42
C SER A 298 31.78 15.73 16.46
N GLY A 299 31.45 15.23 15.27
CA GLY A 299 32.43 14.80 14.25
C GLY A 299 33.15 15.95 13.53
N ALA A 300 33.42 17.07 14.19
CA ALA A 300 34.16 18.18 13.62
C ALA A 300 35.65 17.81 13.51
N ALA A 301 36.17 17.69 12.29
CA ALA A 301 37.58 17.45 12.05
C ALA A 301 38.42 18.60 12.66
N LYS A 302 39.05 18.36 13.82
CA LYS A 302 40.08 19.26 14.33
C LYS A 302 41.32 19.09 13.45
N PRO A 303 41.89 20.18 12.91
CA PRO A 303 43.15 20.08 12.17
C PRO A 303 44.23 19.57 13.14
N ARG A 304 44.73 18.34 12.92
CA ARG A 304 45.94 17.87 13.62
C ARG A 304 47.07 18.83 13.25
N LYS A 305 47.62 19.52 14.23
CA LYS A 305 48.88 20.25 14.06
C LYS A 305 49.91 19.25 13.53
N PRO A 306 50.64 19.56 12.45
CA PRO A 306 51.62 18.65 11.87
C PRO A 306 52.79 18.51 12.84
N THR A 307 52.78 17.44 13.64
CA THR A 307 53.98 17.00 14.35
C THR A 307 54.88 16.29 13.34
N ARG A 308 55.98 16.94 12.99
CA ARG A 308 57.09 16.35 12.21
C ARG A 308 57.50 15.02 12.83
N LYS A 309 57.25 13.89 12.16
CA LYS A 309 58.01 12.64 12.35
C LYS A 309 58.23 11.91 11.02
N LYS A 310 59.37 11.20 10.98
CA LYS A 310 60.06 10.61 9.83
C LYS A 310 59.27 9.47 9.18
N ALA A 311 59.53 9.26 7.89
CA ALA A 311 58.74 8.52 6.92
C ALA A 311 58.93 6.99 6.87
N ASP A 312 59.35 6.30 7.93
CA ASP A 312 59.68 4.86 7.84
C ASP A 312 59.17 3.96 8.99
N GLU A 313 58.17 4.38 9.78
CA GLU A 313 57.47 3.47 10.70
C GLU A 313 55.98 3.37 10.33
N PRO A 314 55.37 2.16 10.30
CA PRO A 314 53.93 2.03 10.10
C PRO A 314 53.21 2.78 11.21
N ALA A 315 52.37 3.75 10.84
CA ALA A 315 51.62 4.56 11.78
C ALA A 315 50.82 3.63 12.71
N ALA A 316 51.03 3.75 14.03
CA ALA A 316 50.27 3.00 15.01
C ALA A 316 48.80 3.46 14.96
N LEU A 317 47.91 2.60 14.46
CA LEU A 317 46.48 2.86 14.35
C LEU A 317 45.77 2.44 15.63
N GLN A 318 44.92 3.30 16.18
CA GLN A 318 44.24 3.00 17.44
C GLN A 318 43.02 2.09 17.24
N PHE A 319 42.67 1.30 18.25
CA PHE A 319 41.38 0.63 18.33
C PHE A 319 40.73 0.88 19.70
N CYS A 320 39.41 0.78 19.74
CA CYS A 320 38.67 0.73 21.00
C CYS A 320 37.51 -0.25 20.90
N ILE A 321 37.09 -0.74 22.06
CA ILE A 321 35.88 -1.54 22.23
C ILE A 321 35.06 -0.87 23.30
N GLN A 322 33.84 -0.45 22.97
CA GLN A 322 32.92 0.15 23.94
C GLN A 322 31.84 -0.85 24.33
N LYS A 323 31.62 -1.04 25.63
CA LYS A 323 30.49 -1.82 26.14
C LYS A 323 29.32 -0.87 26.33
N HIS A 324 28.18 -1.21 25.72
CA HIS A 324 27.05 -0.31 25.59
C HIS A 324 25.75 -1.00 26.04
N ASP A 325 25.16 -0.52 27.13
CA ASP A 325 23.86 -0.97 27.66
C ASP A 325 22.72 -0.10 27.09
N ALA A 326 22.44 -0.30 25.80
CA ALA A 326 21.35 0.36 25.10
C ALA A 326 20.02 -0.38 25.29
N SER A 327 19.19 -0.53 24.24
CA SER A 327 18.01 -1.42 24.28
C SER A 327 18.39 -2.89 24.55
N ARG A 328 19.60 -3.29 24.17
CA ARG A 328 20.26 -4.55 24.52
C ARG A 328 21.76 -4.31 24.70
N LEU A 329 22.38 -5.02 25.64
CA LEU A 329 23.82 -4.98 25.87
C LEU A 329 24.59 -5.49 24.64
N HIS A 330 25.56 -4.72 24.17
CA HIS A 330 26.47 -5.12 23.09
C HIS A 330 27.86 -4.48 23.27
N TYR A 331 28.83 -4.93 22.48
CA TYR A 331 30.19 -4.39 22.45
C TYR A 331 30.47 -3.82 21.08
N ASP A 332 30.67 -2.51 20.99
CA ASP A 332 31.05 -1.83 19.77
C ASP A 332 32.56 -1.95 19.54
N PHE A 333 32.98 -2.79 18.61
CA PHE A 333 34.37 -2.97 18.18
C PHE A 333 34.73 -1.93 17.12
N ARG A 334 35.82 -1.18 17.31
CA ARG A 334 36.18 -0.07 16.42
C ARG A 334 37.66 -0.04 16.07
N LEU A 335 37.99 0.14 14.79
CA LEU A 335 39.36 0.28 14.27
C LEU A 335 39.55 1.64 13.60
N GLU A 336 40.64 2.35 13.90
CA GLU A 336 41.04 3.55 13.14
C GLU A 336 41.51 3.15 11.75
N LEU A 337 40.82 3.68 10.73
CA LEU A 337 41.20 3.55 9.32
C LEU A 337 40.69 4.78 8.55
N ASP A 338 41.53 5.33 7.67
CA ASP A 338 41.20 6.51 6.85
C ASP A 338 40.66 7.71 7.65
N GLY A 339 41.24 7.97 8.82
CA GLY A 339 40.89 9.13 9.66
C GLY A 339 39.57 9.00 10.44
N THR A 340 38.93 7.83 10.42
CA THR A 340 37.67 7.54 11.13
C THR A 340 37.75 6.22 11.89
N LEU A 341 36.83 5.97 12.80
CA LEU A 341 36.68 4.68 13.49
C LEU A 341 35.66 3.81 12.73
N LYS A 342 36.15 2.85 11.95
CA LYS A 342 35.30 1.80 11.36
C LYS A 342 34.73 0.93 12.46
N SER A 343 33.44 0.65 12.40
CA SER A 343 32.67 0.36 13.61
C SER A 343 31.73 -0.84 13.46
N TRP A 344 31.74 -1.75 14.43
CA TRP A 344 30.90 -2.93 14.43
C TRP A 344 30.28 -3.23 15.80
N ALA A 345 28.96 -3.38 15.85
CA ALA A 345 28.27 -3.87 17.03
C ALA A 345 28.41 -5.40 17.14
N VAL A 346 28.97 -5.88 18.24
CA VAL A 346 29.19 -7.30 18.55
C VAL A 346 28.31 -7.70 19.76
N PRO A 347 27.10 -8.26 19.55
CA PRO A 347 26.13 -8.47 20.62
C PRO A 347 26.62 -9.36 21.77
N LYS A 348 27.42 -10.39 21.46
CA LYS A 348 28.00 -11.31 22.45
C LYS A 348 29.41 -10.93 22.91
N GLY A 349 29.93 -9.79 22.44
CA GLY A 349 31.31 -9.38 22.65
C GLY A 349 32.36 -10.28 22.00
N PRO A 350 33.66 -9.90 22.08
CA PRO A 350 34.77 -10.69 21.56
C PRO A 350 34.89 -12.04 22.29
N SER A 351 35.46 -13.05 21.62
CA SER A 351 35.81 -14.36 22.22
C SER A 351 37.26 -14.67 21.93
N LEU A 352 37.99 -15.17 22.93
CA LEU A 352 39.36 -15.68 22.74
C LEU A 352 39.39 -17.08 22.11
N ASP A 353 38.23 -17.70 21.87
CA ASP A 353 38.15 -19.03 21.27
C ASP A 353 38.17 -18.95 19.73
N PRO A 354 39.18 -19.52 19.06
CA PRO A 354 39.25 -19.51 17.60
C PRO A 354 38.11 -20.25 16.89
N LYS A 355 37.37 -21.11 17.61
CA LYS A 355 36.19 -21.81 17.09
C LYS A 355 34.92 -20.95 17.19
N SER A 356 34.92 -19.89 18.00
CA SER A 356 33.77 -19.02 18.24
C SER A 356 33.77 -17.85 17.24
N LYS A 357 32.87 -17.90 16.25
CA LYS A 357 32.70 -16.80 15.28
C LYS A 357 31.69 -15.79 15.82
N ARG A 358 32.15 -14.60 16.21
CA ARG A 358 31.29 -13.56 16.76
C ARG A 358 30.71 -12.70 15.65
N LEU A 359 29.39 -12.62 15.56
CA LEU A 359 28.72 -11.72 14.62
C LEU A 359 29.05 -10.27 14.98
N ALA A 360 29.51 -9.52 14.00
CA ALA A 360 29.90 -8.12 14.08
C ALA A 360 29.11 -7.36 13.01
N VAL A 361 28.11 -6.57 13.42
CA VAL A 361 27.24 -5.84 12.49
C VAL A 361 27.85 -4.47 12.24
N HIS A 362 28.17 -4.15 11.00
CA HIS A 362 28.76 -2.87 10.64
C HIS A 362 27.77 -1.74 10.91
N VAL A 363 28.20 -0.74 11.68
CA VAL A 363 27.44 0.48 11.98
C VAL A 363 28.16 1.69 11.38
N GLU A 364 27.58 2.88 11.47
CA GLU A 364 28.22 4.09 10.94
C GLU A 364 29.61 4.35 11.53
N ASP A 365 30.47 5.02 10.76
CA ASP A 365 31.82 5.37 11.22
C ASP A 365 31.75 6.43 12.33
N HIS A 366 32.67 6.36 13.30
CA HIS A 366 32.69 7.28 14.44
C HIS A 366 33.91 8.20 14.37
N PRO A 367 33.84 9.43 14.93
CA PRO A 367 35.00 10.31 14.99
C PRO A 367 36.07 9.75 15.92
N LEU A 368 37.34 10.05 15.67
CA LEU A 368 38.45 9.54 16.49
C LEU A 368 38.33 9.94 17.96
N ASP A 369 37.80 11.13 18.26
CA ASP A 369 37.56 11.63 19.62
C ASP A 369 36.53 10.76 20.37
N TYR A 370 35.72 9.96 19.68
CA TYR A 370 34.77 9.02 20.29
C TYR A 370 35.45 7.83 20.97
N ALA A 371 36.71 7.52 20.61
CA ALA A 371 37.41 6.34 21.14
C ALA A 371 37.59 6.36 22.66
N THR A 372 37.55 7.55 23.27
CA THR A 372 37.71 7.75 24.72
C THR A 372 36.41 8.14 25.43
N PHE A 373 35.27 8.07 24.75
CA PHE A 373 33.99 8.48 25.33
C PHE A 373 33.44 7.42 26.29
N GLU A 374 33.08 7.87 27.50
CA GLU A 374 32.29 7.13 28.49
C GLU A 374 31.19 8.04 29.05
N GLY A 375 29.97 7.53 29.19
CA GLY A 375 28.85 8.34 29.66
C GLY A 375 27.49 7.68 29.48
N THR A 376 26.44 8.42 29.83
CA THR A 376 25.04 8.02 29.64
C THR A 376 24.46 8.81 28.48
N ILE A 377 24.02 8.11 27.43
CA ILE A 377 23.28 8.71 26.31
C ILE A 377 21.80 8.80 26.73
N PRO A 378 21.18 10.00 26.75
CA PRO A 378 19.83 10.18 27.30
C PRO A 378 18.73 9.40 26.56
N GLN A 379 17.67 9.02 27.29
CA GLN A 379 16.52 8.32 26.70
C GLN A 379 15.86 9.16 25.59
N GLY A 380 15.50 8.50 24.48
CA GLY A 380 14.94 9.15 23.29
C GLY A 380 15.97 9.49 22.21
N HIS A 381 17.27 9.46 22.55
CA HIS A 381 18.36 9.65 21.59
C HIS A 381 18.83 8.32 20.98
N TYR A 382 19.43 8.38 19.79
CA TYR A 382 19.97 7.20 19.12
C TYR A 382 21.11 6.61 19.95
N GLY A 383 21.01 5.32 20.27
CA GLY A 383 21.95 4.68 21.19
C GLY A 383 21.73 5.04 22.66
N ALA A 384 20.53 5.45 23.07
CA ALA A 384 20.23 5.70 24.49
C ALA A 384 20.64 4.52 25.39
N GLY A 385 21.51 4.78 26.36
CA GLY A 385 22.16 3.74 27.16
C GLY A 385 23.43 4.22 27.85
N ASP A 386 23.94 3.41 28.79
CA ASP A 386 25.21 3.66 29.45
C ASP A 386 26.36 3.05 28.62
N VAL A 387 27.42 3.83 28.36
CA VAL A 387 28.59 3.45 27.54
C VAL A 387 29.87 3.55 28.35
N ILE A 388 30.71 2.50 28.31
CA ILE A 388 32.09 2.51 28.84
C ILE A 388 33.08 2.00 27.80
N VAL A 389 34.34 2.43 27.86
CA VAL A 389 35.44 1.90 27.05
C VAL A 389 35.93 0.61 27.70
N TRP A 390 35.54 -0.53 27.15
CA TRP A 390 35.85 -1.86 27.66
C TRP A 390 37.27 -2.32 27.37
N ASP A 391 37.82 -1.98 26.20
CA ASP A 391 39.22 -2.24 25.84
C ASP A 391 39.71 -1.16 24.86
N ARG A 392 41.02 -0.95 24.81
CA ARG A 392 41.66 0.04 23.93
C ARG A 392 43.11 -0.36 23.70
N GLY A 393 43.65 0.08 22.58
CA GLY A 393 45.06 -0.14 22.29
C GLY A 393 45.43 0.20 20.86
N ILE A 394 46.46 -0.47 20.37
CA ILE A 394 46.94 -0.32 19.00
C ILE A 394 46.60 -1.59 18.23
N TRP A 395 46.16 -1.44 16.99
CA TRP A 395 46.02 -2.55 16.07
C TRP A 395 47.07 -2.45 14.96
N LYS A 396 47.65 -3.59 14.60
CA LYS A 396 48.64 -3.69 13.53
C LYS A 396 48.06 -4.51 12.38
N PRO A 397 47.81 -3.91 11.20
CA PRO A 397 47.35 -4.67 10.05
C PRO A 397 48.45 -5.61 9.55
N LEU A 398 48.09 -6.84 9.15
CA LEU A 398 49.03 -7.83 8.61
C LEU A 398 49.07 -7.81 7.06
N SER A 399 48.30 -6.92 6.44
CA SER A 399 48.26 -6.62 5.00
C SER A 399 47.90 -5.15 4.81
N ASP A 400 47.81 -4.65 3.57
CA ASP A 400 47.27 -3.31 3.32
C ASP A 400 45.84 -3.20 3.90
N PRO A 401 45.60 -2.30 4.88
CA PRO A 401 44.32 -2.28 5.60
C PRO A 401 43.16 -1.74 4.76
N ALA A 402 43.41 -0.78 3.87
CA ALA A 402 42.36 -0.19 3.02
C ALA A 402 41.88 -1.21 1.98
N GLU A 403 42.82 -1.90 1.33
CA GLU A 403 42.50 -2.95 0.36
C GLU A 403 41.84 -4.17 1.03
N ALA A 404 42.34 -4.59 2.19
CA ALA A 404 41.78 -5.70 2.95
C ALA A 404 40.36 -5.41 3.47
N TYR A 405 40.10 -4.17 3.90
CA TYR A 405 38.76 -3.71 4.29
C TYR A 405 37.81 -3.70 3.09
N ALA A 406 38.22 -3.15 1.94
CA ALA A 406 37.42 -3.13 0.72
C ALA A 406 37.07 -4.54 0.21
N LYS A 407 38.02 -5.49 0.33
CA LYS A 407 37.80 -6.91 0.00
C LYS A 407 36.98 -7.67 1.06
N GLY A 408 36.65 -7.04 2.19
CA GLY A 408 35.88 -7.65 3.26
C GLY A 408 36.66 -8.69 4.09
N ARG A 409 37.99 -8.62 4.14
CA ARG A 409 38.83 -9.60 4.86
C ARG A 409 40.02 -8.90 5.51
N LEU A 410 39.83 -8.41 6.74
CA LEU A 410 40.89 -7.83 7.55
C LEU A 410 41.54 -8.88 8.43
N LYS A 411 42.86 -8.99 8.37
CA LYS A 411 43.67 -9.78 9.30
C LYS A 411 44.66 -8.84 10.01
N PHE A 412 44.63 -8.85 11.33
CA PHE A 412 45.38 -7.89 12.14
C PHE A 412 45.75 -8.44 13.51
N GLU A 413 46.72 -7.81 14.14
CA GLU A 413 47.12 -8.08 15.52
C GLU A 413 46.60 -6.96 16.44
N LEU A 414 46.01 -7.32 17.58
CA LEU A 414 45.61 -6.38 18.62
C LEU A 414 46.63 -6.40 19.75
N GLN A 415 47.00 -5.20 20.20
CA GLN A 415 47.77 -4.96 21.41
C GLN A 415 46.93 -4.05 22.31
N GLY A 416 45.92 -4.67 22.93
CA GLY A 416 45.00 -4.04 23.87
C GLY A 416 45.40 -4.24 25.32
N GLU A 417 44.66 -3.58 26.20
CA GLU A 417 44.74 -3.84 27.64
C GLU A 417 44.16 -5.21 27.99
N LYS A 418 43.16 -5.68 27.22
CA LYS A 418 42.50 -6.98 27.42
C LYS A 418 42.71 -7.95 26.26
N LEU A 419 42.51 -7.49 25.02
CA LEU A 419 42.65 -8.33 23.83
C LEU A 419 44.07 -8.26 23.28
N GLY A 420 44.71 -9.43 23.18
CA GLY A 420 46.02 -9.62 22.54
C GLY A 420 45.97 -10.57 21.34
N GLY A 421 47.01 -10.51 20.52
CA GLY A 421 47.27 -11.48 19.45
C GLY A 421 46.51 -11.22 18.16
N VAL A 422 46.46 -12.20 17.28
CA VAL A 422 45.97 -12.11 15.90
C VAL A 422 44.46 -12.38 15.83
N TRP A 423 43.77 -11.57 15.03
CA TRP A 423 42.32 -11.58 14.80
C TRP A 423 42.00 -11.47 13.31
N ASN A 424 40.79 -11.91 12.95
CA ASN A 424 40.26 -11.79 11.60
C ASN A 424 38.86 -11.17 11.66
N LEU A 425 38.60 -10.22 10.77
CA LEU A 425 37.28 -9.66 10.51
C LEU A 425 36.89 -9.97 9.06
N VAL A 426 35.85 -10.79 8.88
CA VAL A 426 35.46 -11.31 7.57
C VAL A 426 34.02 -10.95 7.25
N LYS A 427 33.82 -10.19 6.17
CA LYS A 427 32.52 -9.80 5.63
C LYS A 427 31.80 -11.01 5.05
N THR A 428 30.53 -11.17 5.42
CA THR A 428 29.69 -12.27 4.96
C THR A 428 28.87 -11.84 3.73
N HIS A 429 28.39 -12.81 2.95
CA HIS A 429 27.48 -12.56 1.83
C HIS A 429 26.00 -12.79 2.24
N MET A 430 25.71 -12.77 3.55
CA MET A 430 24.38 -13.00 4.07
C MET A 430 23.51 -11.75 3.86
N PRO A 431 22.25 -11.89 3.38
CA PRO A 431 21.36 -10.76 3.21
C PRO A 431 20.98 -10.17 4.57
N GLY A 432 21.15 -8.85 4.75
CA GLY A 432 20.81 -8.15 5.98
C GLY A 432 20.60 -6.64 5.72
N LYS A 433 19.94 -5.93 6.65
CA LYS A 433 19.73 -4.47 6.55
C LYS A 433 21.03 -3.66 6.63
N GLN A 434 22.07 -4.22 7.27
CA GLN A 434 23.42 -3.67 7.42
C GLN A 434 24.45 -4.75 7.09
N GLU A 435 25.67 -4.36 6.74
CA GLU A 435 26.73 -5.30 6.37
C GLU A 435 27.14 -6.17 7.57
N GLN A 436 27.09 -7.49 7.40
CA GLN A 436 27.44 -8.44 8.46
C GLN A 436 28.87 -8.95 8.31
N TRP A 437 29.62 -8.95 9.40
CA TRP A 437 30.98 -9.44 9.50
C TRP A 437 31.08 -10.49 10.61
N PHE A 438 32.12 -11.32 10.57
CA PHE A 438 32.52 -12.16 11.69
C PHE A 438 33.85 -11.69 12.26
N LEU A 439 33.89 -11.42 13.56
CA LEU A 439 35.11 -11.27 14.35
C LEU A 439 35.53 -12.65 14.89
N ILE A 440 36.75 -13.06 14.55
CA ILE A 440 37.25 -14.41 14.83
C ILE A 440 38.69 -14.32 15.36
N LYS A 441 38.94 -14.90 16.54
CA LYS A 441 40.29 -15.03 17.09
C LYS A 441 41.10 -16.02 16.26
N HIS A 442 42.36 -15.69 15.95
CA HIS A 442 43.29 -16.66 15.35
C HIS A 442 43.87 -17.57 16.44
N GLN A 443 44.21 -18.80 16.08
CA GLN A 443 44.95 -19.70 16.97
C GLN A 443 46.38 -19.16 17.16
N ASP A 444 46.67 -18.62 18.35
CA ASP A 444 47.97 -18.14 18.80
C ASP A 444 48.08 -18.26 20.34
N GLU A 445 49.12 -17.69 20.94
CA GLU A 445 49.39 -17.77 22.39
C GLU A 445 48.32 -17.10 23.29
N PHE A 446 47.49 -16.21 22.73
CA PHE A 446 46.39 -15.56 23.45
C PHE A 446 45.05 -16.28 23.27
N ALA A 447 44.98 -17.29 22.41
CA ALA A 447 43.75 -18.05 22.18
C ALA A 447 43.42 -18.99 23.36
N ARG A 448 42.17 -18.95 23.83
CA ARG A 448 41.66 -19.79 24.93
C ARG A 448 40.24 -20.29 24.64
N PRO A 449 39.90 -21.56 24.91
CA PRO A 449 38.54 -22.04 24.77
C PRO A 449 37.54 -21.25 25.61
N GLU A 450 36.36 -20.95 25.06
CA GLU A 450 35.34 -20.12 25.73
C GLU A 450 34.74 -20.83 26.95
N SER A 451 34.82 -22.17 26.99
CA SER A 451 34.45 -22.98 28.16
C SER A 451 35.35 -22.74 29.37
N ASP A 452 36.60 -22.33 29.14
CA ASP A 452 37.63 -22.25 30.17
C ASP A 452 37.81 -20.80 30.65
N TYR A 453 37.69 -19.84 29.73
CA TYR A 453 37.87 -18.43 30.03
C TYR A 453 37.02 -17.53 29.12
N ASP A 454 35.94 -16.99 29.69
CA ASP A 454 35.06 -16.01 29.03
C ASP A 454 35.50 -14.58 29.40
N ILE A 455 36.28 -13.95 28.51
CA ILE A 455 36.91 -12.64 28.76
C ILE A 455 35.90 -11.53 29.06
N VAL A 456 34.70 -11.55 28.47
CA VAL A 456 33.69 -10.50 28.71
C VAL A 456 33.04 -10.61 30.09
N LYS A 457 33.08 -11.80 30.71
CA LYS A 457 32.65 -12.02 32.10
C LYS A 457 33.80 -11.81 33.08
N ALA A 458 35.02 -12.22 32.72
CA ALA A 458 36.19 -12.09 33.57
C ALA A 458 36.62 -10.63 33.75
N GLU A 459 36.52 -9.81 32.69
CA GLU A 459 36.98 -8.42 32.70
C GLU A 459 35.89 -7.40 32.33
N PRO A 460 34.79 -7.28 33.12
CA PRO A 460 33.61 -6.50 32.74
C PRO A 460 33.75 -4.97 32.85
N HIS A 461 34.87 -4.48 33.38
CA HIS A 461 35.15 -3.11 33.82
C HIS A 461 35.74 -2.25 32.69
N SER A 462 35.68 -0.93 32.83
CA SER A 462 36.29 0.02 31.90
C SER A 462 37.82 -0.06 31.95
N ALA A 463 38.47 0.04 30.80
CA ALA A 463 39.91 0.23 30.66
C ALA A 463 40.38 1.65 31.05
N LEU A 464 39.46 2.64 31.06
CA LEU A 464 39.80 4.04 31.37
C LEU A 464 39.50 4.45 32.81
N SER A 465 38.43 3.92 33.40
CA SER A 465 37.88 4.45 34.65
C SER A 465 37.54 3.38 35.69
N ASP A 466 37.85 2.11 35.43
CA ASP A 466 37.46 0.94 36.23
C ASP A 466 35.94 0.80 36.48
N ARG A 467 35.11 1.64 35.83
CA ARG A 467 33.65 1.63 35.97
C ARG A 467 33.05 0.36 35.39
N THR A 468 31.98 -0.13 36.00
CA THR A 468 31.16 -1.23 35.46
C THR A 468 29.75 -0.74 35.17
N LEU A 469 29.12 -1.28 34.13
CA LEU A 469 27.71 -1.02 33.81
C LEU A 469 26.83 -1.81 34.78
N VAL A 470 26.09 -1.10 35.64
CA VAL A 470 25.11 -1.69 36.58
C VAL A 470 23.80 -1.90 35.83
N GLN A 471 23.39 -3.16 35.60
CA GLN A 471 22.11 -3.46 34.94
C GLN A 471 20.93 -2.89 35.74
N LYS A 472 20.22 -1.90 35.16
CA LYS A 472 19.01 -1.32 35.77
C LYS A 472 17.81 -2.27 35.62
N LYS A 473 17.35 -2.89 36.71
CA LYS A 473 16.02 -3.53 36.78
C LYS A 473 14.93 -2.44 36.66
N ARG A 474 14.12 -2.46 35.60
CA ARG A 474 13.03 -1.50 35.39
C ARG A 474 11.87 -1.75 36.36
N SER A 475 11.69 -0.88 37.35
CA SER A 475 10.51 -0.77 38.23
C SER A 475 9.80 0.58 38.02
N GLY A 476 8.47 0.57 37.89
CA GLY A 476 7.68 1.74 37.48
C GLY A 476 7.36 2.77 38.57
N LYS A 477 6.96 3.98 38.15
CA LYS A 477 5.82 4.81 38.62
C LYS A 477 5.95 6.28 38.16
N ALA A 478 4.79 6.88 37.88
CA ALA A 478 4.47 8.12 37.18
C ALA A 478 4.87 9.47 37.82
N ALA A 479 4.78 10.55 37.02
CA ALA A 479 4.19 11.83 37.44
C ALA A 479 3.44 12.52 36.26
N GLU A 480 2.15 12.84 36.46
CA GLU A 480 1.19 13.46 35.53
C GLU A 480 1.17 15.02 35.62
N PRO A 481 0.66 15.75 34.59
CA PRO A 481 0.12 17.10 34.75
C PRO A 481 -1.40 17.09 35.08
N LYS A 482 -1.85 18.05 35.91
CA LYS A 482 -3.19 18.14 36.53
C LYS A 482 -4.34 18.54 35.55
N PRO A 483 -5.61 18.18 35.87
CA PRO A 483 -6.75 18.20 34.94
C PRO A 483 -7.70 19.42 35.06
N VAL A 484 -8.31 19.82 33.94
CA VAL A 484 -9.55 20.63 33.90
C VAL A 484 -10.75 19.68 33.86
N LYS A 485 -11.62 19.78 34.88
CA LYS A 485 -12.74 18.87 35.15
C LYS A 485 -13.89 19.00 34.14
N LYS A 486 -14.18 17.92 33.40
CA LYS A 486 -15.55 17.49 33.06
C LYS A 486 -15.65 15.96 33.21
N LYS A 487 -16.71 15.52 33.91
CA LYS A 487 -16.94 14.14 34.39
C LYS A 487 -16.87 13.08 33.29
N PRO A 488 -16.03 12.03 33.45
CA PRO A 488 -16.16 10.78 32.70
C PRO A 488 -17.14 9.84 33.40
N ALA A 489 -17.94 9.10 32.61
CA ALA A 489 -18.67 7.93 33.07
C ALA A 489 -17.68 6.84 33.51
N ALA A 490 -18.02 6.13 34.58
CA ALA A 490 -17.16 5.17 35.27
C ALA A 490 -16.73 4.00 34.36
N ARG A 491 -15.41 3.76 34.30
CA ARG A 491 -14.80 2.51 33.84
C ARG A 491 -14.75 1.58 35.07
N ALA A 492 -15.44 0.44 34.99
CA ALA A 492 -15.42 -0.57 36.04
C ALA A 492 -14.04 -1.25 36.12
N GLU A 493 -13.53 -1.47 37.34
CA GLU A 493 -12.43 -2.38 37.60
C GLU A 493 -12.89 -3.85 37.43
N PRO A 494 -12.06 -4.76 36.89
CA PRO A 494 -12.41 -6.18 36.84
C PRO A 494 -12.31 -6.79 38.25
N ALA A 495 -13.46 -7.26 38.75
CA ALA A 495 -13.58 -8.11 39.92
C ALA A 495 -12.78 -9.43 39.75
N PRO A 496 -12.42 -10.14 40.84
CA PRO A 496 -11.81 -11.47 40.76
C PRO A 496 -12.70 -12.41 39.93
N THR A 497 -12.21 -12.83 38.77
CA THR A 497 -12.95 -13.65 37.82
C THR A 497 -13.14 -15.05 38.40
N GLN A 498 -14.33 -15.34 38.92
CA GLN A 498 -14.80 -16.73 39.03
C GLN A 498 -14.79 -17.34 37.63
N LEU A 499 -14.23 -18.55 37.47
CA LEU A 499 -14.37 -19.35 36.25
C LEU A 499 -15.79 -19.91 36.20
N ILE A 500 -16.71 -19.15 35.63
CA ILE A 500 -18.13 -19.48 35.60
C ILE A 500 -18.31 -20.70 34.68
N ASN A 501 -19.03 -21.72 35.13
CA ASN A 501 -19.26 -23.01 34.47
C ASN A 501 -18.07 -23.99 34.43
N ALA A 502 -16.99 -23.75 35.18
CA ALA A 502 -15.94 -24.76 35.32
C ALA A 502 -16.49 -25.98 36.09
N GLN A 503 -16.30 -27.18 35.54
CA GLN A 503 -16.80 -28.43 36.13
C GLN A 503 -15.64 -29.38 36.46
N PRO A 504 -15.66 -30.08 37.60
CA PRO A 504 -14.71 -31.18 37.84
C PRO A 504 -14.87 -32.26 36.77
N ALA A 505 -13.77 -32.68 36.14
CA ALA A 505 -13.77 -33.72 35.13
C ALA A 505 -12.40 -34.42 35.03
N GLU A 506 -12.42 -35.70 34.64
CA GLU A 506 -11.20 -36.41 34.30
C GLU A 506 -10.58 -35.86 33.01
N LEU A 507 -9.24 -35.81 32.95
CA LEU A 507 -8.51 -35.31 31.79
C LEU A 507 -8.64 -36.29 30.62
N PRO A 508 -9.24 -35.91 29.48
CA PRO A 508 -9.40 -36.82 28.36
C PRO A 508 -8.06 -37.23 27.76
N GLU A 509 -7.96 -38.49 27.29
CA GLU A 509 -6.77 -39.02 26.60
C GLU A 509 -6.51 -38.29 25.28
N GLN A 510 -7.58 -37.86 24.59
CA GLN A 510 -7.49 -37.14 23.33
C GLN A 510 -8.48 -35.97 23.32
N LEU A 511 -8.04 -34.83 22.79
CA LEU A 511 -8.88 -33.66 22.58
C LEU A 511 -8.67 -33.12 21.16
N LYS A 512 -9.76 -32.98 20.40
CA LYS A 512 -9.70 -32.33 19.08
C LYS A 512 -9.79 -30.81 19.24
N PRO A 513 -8.96 -30.03 18.52
CA PRO A 513 -9.00 -28.59 18.62
C PRO A 513 -10.25 -27.99 18.00
N GLU A 514 -10.64 -26.81 18.48
CA GLU A 514 -11.64 -25.96 17.83
C GLU A 514 -11.10 -25.39 16.50
N LEU A 515 -11.92 -25.39 15.45
CA LEU A 515 -11.52 -24.94 14.12
C LEU A 515 -12.25 -23.66 13.71
N ALA A 516 -11.47 -22.62 13.39
CA ALA A 516 -12.01 -21.33 12.97
C ALA A 516 -12.61 -21.34 11.56
N THR A 517 -13.72 -20.65 11.36
CA THR A 517 -14.42 -20.48 10.08
C THR A 517 -13.85 -19.29 9.29
N LEU A 518 -13.49 -19.49 8.01
CA LEU A 518 -13.05 -18.38 7.14
C LEU A 518 -14.25 -17.48 6.84
N VAL A 519 -14.10 -16.17 7.04
CA VAL A 519 -15.12 -15.16 6.72
C VAL A 519 -14.47 -14.03 5.90
N ASP A 520 -15.26 -13.31 5.11
CA ASP A 520 -14.77 -12.22 4.24
C ASP A 520 -14.63 -10.88 4.97
N SER A 521 -15.35 -10.68 6.07
CA SER A 521 -15.30 -9.47 6.89
C SER A 521 -15.53 -9.80 8.36
N ALA A 522 -15.09 -8.88 9.23
CA ALA A 522 -15.33 -8.99 10.66
C ALA A 522 -16.85 -8.92 10.96
N PRO A 523 -17.42 -9.88 11.70
CA PRO A 523 -18.81 -9.85 12.14
C PRO A 523 -19.05 -8.73 13.15
N ASP A 524 -20.27 -8.21 13.14
CA ASP A 524 -20.77 -7.31 14.19
C ASP A 524 -20.87 -8.04 15.54
N GLY A 525 -20.80 -7.30 16.65
CA GLY A 525 -20.94 -7.81 18.02
C GLY A 525 -19.67 -7.75 18.86
N ASP A 526 -19.69 -8.38 20.02
CA ASP A 526 -18.55 -8.43 20.94
C ASP A 526 -17.58 -9.55 20.54
N TRP A 527 -16.50 -9.18 19.85
CA TRP A 527 -15.45 -10.08 19.37
C TRP A 527 -14.07 -9.61 19.82
N ARG A 528 -13.19 -10.56 20.13
CA ARG A 528 -11.78 -10.34 20.45
C ARG A 528 -10.92 -10.87 19.32
N TYR A 529 -9.98 -10.07 18.82
CA TYR A 529 -9.14 -10.42 17.69
C TYR A 529 -7.68 -10.60 18.12
N GLU A 530 -7.05 -11.68 17.67
CA GLU A 530 -5.63 -12.00 17.87
C GLU A 530 -4.96 -12.28 16.52
N VAL A 531 -3.62 -12.32 16.50
CA VAL A 531 -2.86 -12.60 15.27
C VAL A 531 -3.16 -14.02 14.80
N LYS A 532 -3.48 -14.17 13.51
CA LYS A 532 -3.44 -15.47 12.87
C LYS A 532 -1.99 -15.85 12.58
N PHE A 533 -1.48 -16.79 13.36
CA PHE A 533 -0.20 -17.42 13.10
C PHE A 533 -0.26 -18.36 11.89
N ASP A 534 0.92 -18.59 11.33
CA ASP A 534 1.19 -19.42 10.15
C ASP A 534 2.22 -20.51 10.51
N GLY A 535 1.76 -21.52 11.25
CA GLY A 535 2.58 -22.60 11.79
C GLY A 535 1.83 -23.92 11.97
N TYR A 536 2.37 -24.80 12.82
CA TYR A 536 1.71 -26.06 13.15
C TYR A 536 0.88 -25.93 14.43
N ARG A 537 -0.42 -26.23 14.36
CA ARG A 537 -1.31 -26.30 15.51
C ARG A 537 -0.90 -27.46 16.42
N ILE A 538 -0.56 -27.18 17.67
CA ILE A 538 -0.15 -28.16 18.68
C ILE A 538 -1.07 -28.07 19.89
N MET A 539 -1.51 -29.24 20.37
CA MET A 539 -2.28 -29.43 21.60
C MET A 539 -1.35 -30.06 22.66
N ALA A 540 -1.03 -29.33 23.72
CA ALA A 540 -0.23 -29.85 24.81
C ALA A 540 -1.11 -30.49 25.88
N ARG A 541 -0.91 -31.78 26.13
CA ARG A 541 -1.51 -32.51 27.25
C ARG A 541 -0.50 -32.55 28.38
N VAL A 542 -0.91 -32.11 29.56
CA VAL A 542 -0.17 -32.27 30.81
C VAL A 542 -0.97 -33.22 31.69
N ASP A 543 -0.33 -34.26 32.20
CA ASP A 543 -0.97 -35.24 33.07
C ASP A 543 0.05 -35.72 34.10
N GLN A 544 -0.16 -35.33 35.36
CA GLN A 544 0.76 -35.60 36.48
C GLN A 544 2.21 -35.23 36.15
N GLY A 545 2.42 -34.05 35.55
CA GLY A 545 3.74 -33.55 35.15
C GLY A 545 4.31 -34.15 33.86
N LYS A 546 3.67 -35.15 33.25
CA LYS A 546 4.06 -35.67 31.94
C LYS A 546 3.46 -34.81 30.83
N VAL A 547 4.31 -34.24 29.98
CA VAL A 547 3.89 -33.43 28.84
C VAL A 547 3.92 -34.24 27.55
N GLN A 548 2.84 -34.17 26.79
CA GLN A 548 2.77 -34.69 25.42
C GLN A 548 2.26 -33.61 24.46
N LEU A 549 2.90 -33.46 23.32
CA LEU A 549 2.57 -32.46 22.31
C LEU A 549 1.95 -33.13 21.10
N PHE A 550 0.63 -32.99 20.94
CA PHE A 550 -0.11 -33.60 19.86
C PHE A 550 -0.34 -32.62 18.71
N THR A 551 -0.14 -33.08 17.48
CA THR A 551 -0.60 -32.34 16.30
C THR A 551 -2.13 -32.26 16.25
N ARG A 552 -2.66 -31.39 15.38
CA ARG A 552 -4.10 -31.31 15.09
C ARG A 552 -4.82 -32.65 14.87
N ASN A 553 -4.15 -33.65 14.31
CA ASN A 553 -4.74 -34.97 14.03
C ASN A 553 -4.41 -36.02 15.11
N GLY A 554 -3.81 -35.63 16.23
CA GLY A 554 -3.52 -36.51 17.36
C GLY A 554 -2.19 -37.26 17.28
N HIS A 555 -1.30 -36.95 16.33
CA HIS A 555 0.05 -37.53 16.33
C HIS A 555 0.92 -36.90 17.40
N ASP A 556 1.59 -37.73 18.21
CA ASP A 556 2.54 -37.29 19.23
C ASP A 556 3.85 -36.80 18.59
N TRP A 557 4.11 -35.50 18.73
CA TRP A 557 5.29 -34.79 18.26
C TRP A 557 6.21 -34.34 19.40
N THR A 558 6.04 -34.89 20.60
CA THR A 558 6.87 -34.55 21.77
C THR A 558 8.36 -34.71 21.47
N HIS A 559 8.76 -35.78 20.78
CA HIS A 559 10.15 -36.02 20.36
C HIS A 559 10.71 -34.98 19.38
N LYS A 560 9.86 -34.28 18.63
CA LYS A 560 10.26 -33.21 17.69
C LYS A 560 10.32 -31.84 18.35
N LEU A 561 9.66 -31.68 19.49
CA LEU A 561 9.52 -30.42 20.23
C LEU A 561 9.95 -30.58 21.70
N PRO A 562 11.15 -31.13 21.99
CA PRO A 562 11.57 -31.44 23.36
C PRO A 562 11.66 -30.20 24.24
N ARG A 563 12.17 -29.07 23.71
CA ARG A 563 12.33 -27.82 24.46
C ARG A 563 10.98 -27.21 24.86
N GLN A 564 9.99 -27.29 23.99
CA GLN A 564 8.62 -26.82 24.25
C GLN A 564 7.95 -27.72 25.30
N ALA A 565 8.17 -29.04 25.24
CA ALA A 565 7.65 -29.96 26.24
C ALA A 565 8.24 -29.68 27.64
N GLU A 566 9.55 -29.43 27.72
CA GLU A 566 10.23 -29.00 28.96
C GLU A 566 9.68 -27.68 29.49
N ALA A 567 9.50 -26.69 28.62
CA ALA A 567 8.96 -25.40 29.03
C ALA A 567 7.53 -25.52 29.58
N ILE A 568 6.67 -26.34 28.95
CA ILE A 568 5.32 -26.60 29.48
C ILE A 568 5.40 -27.36 30.82
N ALA A 569 6.34 -28.29 30.98
CA ALA A 569 6.52 -29.02 32.24
C ALA A 569 6.92 -28.07 33.39
N SER A 570 7.71 -27.03 33.12
CA SER A 570 8.08 -26.02 34.11
C SER A 570 6.93 -25.16 34.63
N LEU A 571 5.76 -25.17 33.96
CA LEU A 571 4.54 -24.52 34.47
C LEU A 571 3.97 -25.22 35.72
N ALA A 572 4.45 -26.43 36.04
CA ALA A 572 4.06 -27.23 37.19
C ALA A 572 2.53 -27.42 37.31
N LEU A 573 1.88 -27.71 36.18
CA LEU A 573 0.45 -28.01 36.13
C LEU A 573 0.21 -29.48 36.51
N GLU A 574 -0.83 -29.75 37.30
CA GLU A 574 -1.22 -31.10 37.68
C GLU A 574 -1.83 -31.85 36.49
N SER A 575 -2.73 -31.18 35.78
CA SER A 575 -3.32 -31.67 34.54
C SER A 575 -3.76 -30.51 33.65
N ALA A 576 -3.62 -30.59 32.33
CA ALA A 576 -4.09 -29.54 31.43
C ALA A 576 -4.22 -30.02 29.99
N TRP A 577 -5.07 -29.33 29.23
CA TRP A 577 -4.97 -29.25 27.77
C TRP A 577 -4.75 -27.79 27.39
N LEU A 578 -3.68 -27.52 26.68
CA LEU A 578 -3.31 -26.18 26.19
C LEU A 578 -3.33 -26.18 24.66
N ASP A 579 -3.95 -25.16 24.08
CA ASP A 579 -4.13 -25.03 22.64
C ASP A 579 -3.32 -23.85 22.11
N GLY A 580 -2.52 -24.11 21.08
CA GLY A 580 -1.58 -23.15 20.55
C GLY A 580 -1.07 -23.50 19.15
N GLU A 581 -0.14 -22.68 18.69
CA GLU A 581 0.52 -22.84 17.40
C GLU A 581 2.03 -22.61 17.54
N VAL A 582 2.82 -23.51 16.94
CA VAL A 582 4.27 -23.38 16.91
C VAL A 582 4.72 -22.70 15.64
N VAL A 583 5.59 -21.70 15.78
CA VAL A 583 6.10 -20.87 14.68
C VAL A 583 7.61 -20.65 14.81
N VAL A 584 8.27 -20.33 13.71
CA VAL A 584 9.61 -19.73 13.72
C VAL A 584 9.47 -18.33 13.16
N ALA A 585 9.96 -17.32 13.88
CA ALA A 585 10.01 -15.97 13.36
C ALA A 585 11.25 -15.79 12.47
N ASN A 586 11.11 -15.05 11.38
CA ASN A 586 12.24 -14.58 10.59
C ASN A 586 12.99 -13.43 11.31
N GLU A 587 14.05 -12.91 10.69
CA GLU A 587 14.89 -11.83 11.22
C GLU A 587 14.13 -10.52 11.53
N ARG A 588 12.90 -10.37 11.04
CA ARG A 588 12.03 -9.22 11.30
C ARG A 588 10.96 -9.50 12.36
N GLY A 589 10.97 -10.67 12.99
CA GLY A 589 10.02 -11.07 14.02
C GLY A 589 8.66 -11.57 13.49
N VAL A 590 8.52 -11.77 12.17
CA VAL A 590 7.27 -12.26 11.55
C VAL A 590 7.33 -13.78 11.39
N PRO A 591 6.26 -14.55 11.66
CA PRO A 591 6.21 -15.99 11.42
C PRO A 591 6.60 -16.35 9.97
N ASP A 592 7.49 -17.33 9.84
CA ASP A 592 8.00 -17.84 8.57
C ASP A 592 7.88 -19.36 8.55
N PHE A 593 6.92 -19.84 7.76
CA PHE A 593 6.60 -21.25 7.66
C PHE A 593 7.72 -22.08 7.02
N GLN A 594 8.46 -21.52 6.07
CA GLN A 594 9.59 -22.22 5.44
C GLN A 594 10.73 -22.41 6.44
N ALA A 595 10.99 -21.38 7.26
CA ALA A 595 11.95 -21.48 8.36
C ALA A 595 11.53 -22.53 9.40
N LEU A 596 10.23 -22.63 9.71
CA LEU A 596 9.68 -23.65 10.61
C LEU A 596 9.90 -25.08 10.08
N GLN A 597 9.68 -25.31 8.79
CA GLN A 597 9.95 -26.63 8.18
C GLN A 597 11.42 -27.00 8.25
N ASN A 598 12.30 -26.07 7.89
CA ASN A 598 13.75 -26.26 7.97
C ASN A 598 14.18 -26.57 9.42
N ALA A 599 13.54 -25.96 10.42
CA ALA A 599 13.84 -26.23 11.83
C ALA A 599 13.49 -27.68 12.22
N PHE A 600 12.39 -28.24 11.72
CA PHE A 600 12.05 -29.65 11.94
C PHE A 600 12.98 -30.61 11.19
N GLU A 601 13.34 -30.31 9.94
CA GLU A 601 14.25 -31.15 9.15
C GLU A 601 15.67 -31.19 9.73
N LEU A 602 16.16 -30.04 10.23
CA LEU A 602 17.50 -29.92 10.82
C LEU A 602 17.56 -30.28 12.31
N GLY A 603 16.43 -30.67 12.92
CA GLY A 603 16.34 -30.98 14.36
C GLY A 603 16.62 -29.79 15.28
N ARG A 604 16.41 -28.55 14.81
CA ARG A 604 16.70 -27.30 15.54
C ARG A 604 15.46 -26.76 16.26
N SER A 605 14.90 -27.53 17.20
CA SER A 605 13.67 -27.15 17.92
C SER A 605 13.82 -25.90 18.82
N ALA A 606 15.04 -25.47 19.12
CA ALA A 606 15.31 -24.34 20.02
C ALA A 606 14.85 -22.97 19.49
N SER A 607 14.71 -22.80 18.17
CA SER A 607 14.21 -21.56 17.56
C SER A 607 12.70 -21.53 17.36
N ILE A 608 12.00 -22.61 17.73
CA ILE A 608 10.55 -22.74 17.58
C ILE A 608 9.88 -22.13 18.80
N VAL A 609 9.00 -21.14 18.59
CA VAL A 609 8.20 -20.50 19.65
C VAL A 609 6.80 -21.09 19.63
N TYR A 610 6.24 -21.36 20.81
CA TYR A 610 4.90 -21.90 20.98
C TYR A 610 3.95 -20.82 21.51
N TYR A 611 3.11 -20.29 20.62
CA TYR A 611 2.08 -19.32 20.97
C TYR A 611 0.82 -20.03 21.46
N LEU A 612 0.45 -19.82 22.71
CA LEU A 612 -0.71 -20.41 23.37
C LEU A 612 -1.85 -19.39 23.41
N PHE A 613 -3.06 -19.81 23.05
CA PHE A 613 -4.21 -18.91 22.90
C PHE A 613 -5.53 -19.43 23.49
N ASP A 614 -5.60 -20.68 23.96
CA ASP A 614 -6.73 -21.20 24.77
C ASP A 614 -6.30 -22.37 25.67
N MET A 615 -7.11 -22.68 26.68
CA MET A 615 -6.88 -23.70 27.70
C MET A 615 -8.20 -24.41 28.04
N PRO A 616 -8.55 -25.50 27.32
CA PRO A 616 -9.80 -26.22 27.56
C PRO A 616 -9.88 -26.98 28.88
N PHE A 617 -8.75 -27.37 29.48
CA PHE A 617 -8.69 -28.08 30.76
C PHE A 617 -7.56 -27.53 31.63
N LEU A 618 -7.79 -27.43 32.94
CA LEU A 618 -6.78 -27.04 33.92
C LEU A 618 -7.05 -27.70 35.28
N ASN A 619 -6.06 -28.41 35.81
CA ASN A 619 -6.00 -29.03 37.15
C ASN A 619 -7.31 -29.70 37.58
N GLY A 620 -7.75 -30.70 36.82
CA GLY A 620 -8.97 -31.47 37.11
C GLY A 620 -10.29 -30.75 36.79
N MET A 621 -10.23 -29.56 36.19
CA MET A 621 -11.41 -28.80 35.77
C MET A 621 -11.53 -28.78 34.24
N ASP A 622 -12.72 -29.11 33.75
CA ASP A 622 -13.16 -28.85 32.38
C ASP A 622 -13.59 -27.40 32.26
N LEU A 623 -12.88 -26.66 31.41
CA LEU A 623 -13.14 -25.25 31.16
C LEU A 623 -13.90 -25.03 29.87
N ARG A 624 -14.28 -26.06 29.10
CA ARG A 624 -14.88 -25.88 27.76
C ARG A 624 -16.17 -25.07 27.78
N GLU A 625 -16.99 -25.18 28.82
CA GLU A 625 -18.23 -24.39 28.99
C GLU A 625 -18.00 -23.01 29.64
N VAL A 626 -16.76 -22.71 30.06
CA VAL A 626 -16.36 -21.41 30.60
C VAL A 626 -16.18 -20.42 29.45
N PRO A 627 -16.65 -19.16 29.55
CA PRO A 627 -16.45 -18.16 28.49
C PRO A 627 -14.99 -17.96 28.06
N VAL A 628 -14.77 -17.76 26.75
CA VAL A 628 -13.42 -17.66 26.15
C VAL A 628 -12.54 -16.59 26.80
N GLU A 629 -13.09 -15.44 27.18
CA GLU A 629 -12.35 -14.37 27.83
C GLU A 629 -11.85 -14.77 29.22
N GLN A 630 -12.58 -15.63 29.94
CA GLN A 630 -12.17 -16.13 31.24
C GLN A 630 -11.12 -17.23 31.10
N ARG A 631 -11.28 -18.14 30.13
CA ARG A 631 -10.27 -19.18 29.83
C ARG A 631 -8.93 -18.57 29.44
N ARG A 632 -8.97 -17.57 28.56
CA ARG A 632 -7.78 -16.83 28.11
C ARG A 632 -7.12 -16.04 29.25
N ALA A 633 -7.90 -15.37 30.10
CA ALA A 633 -7.36 -14.71 31.29
C ALA A 633 -6.70 -15.69 32.26
N ALA A 634 -7.27 -16.90 32.44
CA ALA A 634 -6.65 -17.95 33.24
C ALA A 634 -5.35 -18.49 32.60
N LEU A 635 -5.34 -18.68 31.28
CA LEU A 635 -4.13 -19.07 30.54
C LEU A 635 -3.02 -18.03 30.68
N SER A 636 -3.33 -16.73 30.56
CA SER A 636 -2.36 -15.65 30.76
C SER A 636 -1.70 -15.75 32.14
N LYS A 637 -2.48 -15.96 33.20
CA LYS A 637 -1.97 -16.14 34.58
C LYS A 637 -1.12 -17.41 34.75
N VAL A 638 -1.44 -18.48 34.03
CA VAL A 638 -0.61 -19.69 34.02
C VAL A 638 0.75 -19.39 33.39
N LEU A 639 0.77 -18.65 32.28
CA LEU A 639 2.00 -18.33 31.55
C LEU A 639 2.86 -17.25 32.21
N GLU A 640 2.28 -16.37 33.04
CA GLU A 640 3.03 -15.43 33.89
C GLU A 640 4.04 -16.12 34.82
N ARG A 641 3.86 -17.42 35.10
CA ARG A 641 4.78 -18.23 35.92
C ARG A 641 6.01 -18.73 35.15
N SER A 642 6.00 -18.62 33.82
CA SER A 642 7.10 -19.04 32.97
C SER A 642 8.02 -17.87 32.65
N GLU A 643 9.31 -18.02 32.94
CA GLU A 643 10.36 -17.12 32.44
C GLU A 643 10.91 -17.57 31.07
N ASP A 644 10.37 -18.67 30.51
CA ASP A 644 10.86 -19.28 29.28
C ASP A 644 10.34 -18.56 28.03
N GLU A 645 11.24 -17.94 27.25
CA GLU A 645 10.91 -17.17 26.03
C GLU A 645 10.30 -18.03 24.90
N VAL A 646 10.37 -19.36 25.02
CA VAL A 646 9.80 -20.33 24.08
C VAL A 646 8.27 -20.40 24.16
N LEU A 647 7.68 -20.11 25.33
CA LEU A 647 6.23 -20.04 25.49
C LEU A 647 5.77 -18.59 25.41
N ARG A 648 4.75 -18.32 24.59
CA ARG A 648 4.18 -16.98 24.49
C ARG A 648 2.66 -17.05 24.57
N TYR A 649 2.08 -16.10 25.29
CA TYR A 649 0.65 -15.88 25.22
C TYR A 649 0.30 -15.11 23.94
N SER A 650 -0.77 -15.49 23.25
CA SER A 650 -1.32 -14.71 22.14
C SER A 650 -2.26 -13.65 22.69
N ASP A 651 -1.84 -12.39 22.69
CA ASP A 651 -2.67 -11.26 23.10
C ASP A 651 -3.80 -10.97 22.10
N ASP A 652 -4.92 -10.45 22.62
CA ASP A 652 -5.93 -9.79 21.81
C ASP A 652 -5.73 -8.27 21.77
N PHE A 653 -6.21 -7.65 20.70
CA PHE A 653 -6.05 -6.23 20.42
C PHE A 653 -7.33 -5.45 20.70
N ALA A 654 -7.20 -4.17 21.08
CA ALA A 654 -8.31 -3.31 21.47
C ALA A 654 -8.83 -2.40 20.33
N GLU A 655 -8.15 -2.41 19.18
CA GLU A 655 -8.50 -1.63 18.00
C GLU A 655 -9.65 -2.25 17.18
N THR A 656 -10.16 -1.50 16.19
CA THR A 656 -11.23 -1.99 15.33
C THR A 656 -10.74 -3.14 14.43
N PRO A 657 -11.59 -4.14 14.12
CA PRO A 657 -11.18 -5.30 13.34
C PRO A 657 -10.62 -4.96 11.95
N ASP A 658 -11.16 -3.93 11.31
CA ASP A 658 -10.68 -3.45 10.01
C ASP A 658 -9.29 -2.80 10.11
N ALA A 659 -9.03 -2.02 11.15
CA ALA A 659 -7.72 -1.42 11.38
C ALA A 659 -6.66 -2.49 11.70
N LEU A 660 -7.03 -3.50 12.50
CA LEU A 660 -6.18 -4.63 12.82
C LEU A 660 -5.88 -5.49 11.59
N LEU A 661 -6.90 -5.75 10.75
CA LEU A 661 -6.72 -6.55 9.55
C LEU A 661 -5.81 -5.82 8.57
N ASN A 662 -6.04 -4.53 8.35
CA ASN A 662 -5.17 -3.70 7.51
C ASN A 662 -3.72 -3.69 8.02
N SER A 663 -3.51 -3.57 9.33
CA SER A 663 -2.18 -3.59 9.95
C SER A 663 -1.49 -4.95 9.79
N ALA A 664 -2.21 -6.05 10.06
CA ALA A 664 -1.72 -7.41 9.84
C ALA A 664 -1.32 -7.63 8.37
N CYS A 665 -2.09 -7.10 7.42
CA CYS A 665 -1.82 -7.22 6.00
C CYS A 665 -0.59 -6.41 5.56
N GLN A 666 -0.40 -5.21 6.11
CA GLN A 666 0.80 -4.38 5.88
C GLN A 666 2.06 -5.04 6.44
N MET A 667 1.95 -5.68 7.61
CA MET A 667 3.03 -6.45 8.24
C MET A 667 3.29 -7.82 7.57
N GLN A 668 2.56 -8.15 6.49
CA GLN A 668 2.65 -9.42 5.78
C GLN A 668 2.34 -10.65 6.65
N MET A 669 1.58 -10.47 7.74
CA MET A 669 1.06 -11.58 8.54
C MET A 669 -0.05 -12.33 7.79
N GLU A 670 -0.40 -13.53 8.24
CA GLU A 670 -1.42 -14.33 7.54
C GLU A 670 -2.83 -13.70 7.66
N GLY A 671 -3.14 -13.11 8.81
CA GLY A 671 -4.40 -12.43 9.07
C GLY A 671 -4.74 -12.38 10.55
N LEU A 672 -6.03 -12.46 10.89
CA LEU A 672 -6.53 -12.41 12.27
C LEU A 672 -7.41 -13.62 12.60
N ILE A 673 -7.41 -14.02 13.87
CA ILE A 673 -8.41 -14.91 14.47
C ILE A 673 -9.34 -14.08 15.33
N GLY A 674 -10.65 -14.12 15.05
CA GLY A 674 -11.68 -13.51 15.88
C GLY A 674 -12.34 -14.57 16.76
N LYS A 675 -12.49 -14.29 18.05
CA LYS A 675 -13.18 -15.14 19.03
C LYS A 675 -14.36 -14.36 19.62
N ARG A 676 -15.57 -14.91 19.55
CA ARG A 676 -16.78 -14.30 20.08
C ARG A 676 -16.72 -14.27 21.61
N VAL A 677 -16.92 -13.11 22.22
CA VAL A 677 -16.98 -12.98 23.68
C VAL A 677 -18.13 -13.82 24.23
N GLY A 678 -17.90 -14.55 25.33
CA GLY A 678 -18.89 -15.44 25.92
C GLY A 678 -18.94 -16.86 25.34
N SER A 679 -18.18 -17.18 24.28
CA SER A 679 -18.31 -18.47 23.60
C SER A 679 -17.65 -19.64 24.37
N PRO A 680 -18.26 -20.85 24.35
CA PRO A 680 -17.61 -22.07 24.84
C PRO A 680 -16.48 -22.51 23.89
N TYR A 681 -15.71 -23.50 24.30
CA TYR A 681 -14.72 -24.20 23.47
C TYR A 681 -15.34 -25.48 22.90
N VAL A 682 -15.37 -25.64 21.58
CA VAL A 682 -15.98 -26.82 20.93
C VAL A 682 -14.99 -27.56 20.04
N SER A 683 -14.92 -28.89 20.18
CA SER A 683 -14.03 -29.77 19.41
C SER A 683 -14.49 -30.03 17.96
N ARG A 684 -14.92 -28.98 17.25
CA ARG A 684 -15.37 -28.99 15.85
C ARG A 684 -15.12 -27.64 15.20
N ARG A 685 -15.49 -27.50 13.92
CA ARG A 685 -15.57 -26.18 13.29
C ARG A 685 -16.71 -25.38 13.92
N SER A 686 -16.41 -24.15 14.33
CA SER A 686 -17.38 -23.24 14.95
C SER A 686 -17.43 -21.92 14.20
N GLY A 687 -18.59 -21.26 14.28
CA GLY A 687 -18.73 -19.86 13.89
C GLY A 687 -18.24 -18.90 14.97
N ASP A 688 -18.06 -19.38 16.22
CA ASP A 688 -17.61 -18.55 17.34
C ASP A 688 -16.11 -18.23 17.29
N TRP A 689 -15.36 -19.01 16.52
CA TRP A 689 -14.01 -18.70 16.08
C TRP A 689 -14.03 -18.47 14.58
N ILE A 690 -13.58 -17.29 14.16
CA ILE A 690 -13.47 -16.92 12.76
C ILE A 690 -12.02 -16.62 12.40
N LYS A 691 -11.71 -16.68 11.12
CA LYS A 691 -10.43 -16.22 10.59
C LYS A 691 -10.63 -15.29 9.41
N LEU A 692 -9.89 -14.19 9.44
CA LEU A 692 -9.77 -13.20 8.37
C LEU A 692 -8.38 -13.36 7.78
N LYS A 693 -8.24 -13.43 6.45
CA LYS A 693 -6.95 -13.65 5.79
C LYS A 693 -6.56 -12.45 4.94
N CYS A 694 -5.28 -12.06 5.02
CA CYS A 694 -4.70 -10.95 4.25
C CYS A 694 -4.34 -11.32 2.81
N LYS A 695 -3.99 -12.58 2.57
CA LYS A 695 -3.59 -13.12 1.26
C LYS A 695 -4.27 -14.46 1.04
N ARG A 696 -4.56 -14.79 -0.22
CA ARG A 696 -5.08 -16.12 -0.59
C ARG A 696 -3.92 -17.13 -0.54
N ARG A 697 -3.92 -17.92 0.53
CA ARG A 697 -2.92 -18.96 0.83
C ARG A 697 -3.63 -20.17 1.41
N GLN A 698 -3.35 -21.35 0.85
CA GLN A 698 -3.91 -22.62 1.30
C GLN A 698 -3.01 -23.81 0.92
N GLU A 699 -3.40 -24.99 1.40
CA GLU A 699 -2.77 -26.25 1.04
C GLU A 699 -3.33 -26.84 -0.25
N PHE A 700 -2.46 -27.49 -1.02
CA PHE A 700 -2.78 -28.22 -2.25
C PHE A 700 -2.14 -29.60 -2.21
N VAL A 701 -2.77 -30.57 -2.86
CA VAL A 701 -2.19 -31.91 -3.06
C VAL A 701 -1.21 -31.85 -4.23
N ILE A 702 0.01 -32.38 -4.07
CA ILE A 702 0.97 -32.49 -5.17
C ILE A 702 0.62 -33.74 -5.98
N VAL A 703 0.33 -33.54 -7.27
CA VAL A 703 -0.16 -34.59 -8.17
C VAL A 703 0.81 -34.92 -9.30
N GLY A 704 1.87 -34.12 -9.46
CA GLY A 704 2.88 -34.30 -10.50
C GLY A 704 3.96 -33.22 -10.47
N TYR A 705 4.93 -33.32 -11.38
CA TYR A 705 5.87 -32.24 -11.68
C TYR A 705 6.26 -32.20 -13.16
N THR A 706 6.80 -31.08 -13.64
CA THR A 706 7.31 -30.95 -15.02
C THR A 706 8.82 -31.07 -15.08
N GLU A 707 9.37 -31.44 -16.24
CA GLU A 707 10.82 -31.33 -16.51
C GLU A 707 11.36 -29.90 -16.26
N PRO A 708 12.63 -29.76 -15.83
CA PRO A 708 13.26 -28.47 -15.65
C PRO A 708 13.51 -27.76 -16.99
N LYS A 709 13.53 -26.42 -16.97
CA LYS A 709 13.84 -25.58 -18.14
C LYS A 709 14.94 -24.58 -17.79
N GLY A 710 15.82 -24.28 -18.75
CA GLY A 710 16.92 -23.33 -18.57
C GLY A 710 18.02 -23.87 -17.63
N SER A 711 18.56 -23.02 -16.76
CA SER A 711 19.64 -23.36 -15.80
C SER A 711 19.18 -24.13 -14.56
N ARG A 712 17.90 -24.51 -14.48
CA ARG A 712 17.31 -25.19 -13.32
C ARG A 712 17.60 -26.69 -13.39
N SER A 713 17.93 -27.30 -12.25
CA SER A 713 18.11 -28.76 -12.11
C SER A 713 16.92 -29.40 -11.39
N LYS A 714 16.69 -30.70 -11.60
CA LYS A 714 15.63 -31.55 -10.98
C LYS A 714 14.23 -31.42 -11.60
N PHE A 715 13.45 -30.38 -11.28
CA PHE A 715 12.10 -30.19 -11.82
C PHE A 715 11.77 -28.72 -12.12
N GLY A 716 10.82 -28.48 -13.02
CA GLY A 716 10.41 -27.14 -13.46
C GLY A 716 9.34 -26.50 -12.57
N ALA A 717 8.23 -27.23 -12.34
CA ALA A 717 7.11 -26.81 -11.51
C ALA A 717 6.41 -28.04 -10.90
N LEU A 718 5.79 -27.87 -9.72
CA LEU A 718 4.87 -28.84 -9.14
C LEU A 718 3.47 -28.66 -9.72
N LEU A 719 2.79 -29.76 -10.03
CA LEU A 719 1.38 -29.79 -10.39
C LEU A 719 0.57 -29.97 -9.11
N LEU A 720 -0.46 -29.15 -8.97
CA LEU A 720 -1.30 -29.05 -7.78
C LEU A 720 -2.68 -29.64 -8.05
N GLY A 721 -3.33 -30.13 -6.99
CA GLY A 721 -4.70 -30.60 -7.03
C GLY A 721 -5.47 -30.28 -5.75
N LEU A 722 -6.80 -30.23 -5.87
CA LEU A 722 -7.74 -30.03 -4.77
C LEU A 722 -8.86 -31.07 -4.87
N HIS A 723 -9.31 -31.57 -3.72
CA HIS A 723 -10.52 -32.37 -3.66
C HIS A 723 -11.75 -31.47 -3.81
N ASP A 724 -12.68 -31.90 -4.66
CA ASP A 724 -14.01 -31.33 -4.76
C ASP A 724 -14.82 -31.69 -3.51
N ALA A 725 -15.41 -30.70 -2.84
CA ALA A 725 -16.07 -30.90 -1.55
C ALA A 725 -17.29 -31.84 -1.62
N ASP A 726 -17.98 -31.89 -2.76
CA ASP A 726 -19.20 -32.68 -2.93
C ASP A 726 -18.90 -34.09 -3.45
N SER A 727 -18.05 -34.21 -4.46
CA SER A 727 -17.74 -35.49 -5.12
C SER A 727 -16.52 -36.21 -4.54
N ASN A 728 -15.73 -35.53 -3.69
CA ASN A 728 -14.43 -35.98 -3.18
C ASN A 728 -13.39 -36.33 -4.28
N ALA A 729 -13.67 -35.96 -5.53
CA ALA A 729 -12.80 -36.20 -6.67
C ALA A 729 -11.61 -35.23 -6.63
N LEU A 730 -10.39 -35.75 -6.85
CA LEU A 730 -9.19 -34.93 -6.91
C LEU A 730 -9.10 -34.25 -8.29
N LYS A 731 -9.18 -32.93 -8.32
CA LYS A 731 -9.12 -32.12 -9.55
C LYS A 731 -7.78 -31.40 -9.65
N TYR A 732 -7.25 -31.29 -10.88
CA TYR A 732 -6.08 -30.47 -11.16
C TYR A 732 -6.38 -29.01 -10.86
N ALA A 733 -5.47 -28.37 -10.14
CA ALA A 733 -5.61 -27.03 -9.62
C ALA A 733 -4.45 -26.11 -10.05
N GLY A 734 -3.81 -26.39 -11.19
CA GLY A 734 -2.73 -25.57 -11.74
C GLY A 734 -1.33 -26.02 -11.30
N LYS A 735 -0.34 -25.14 -11.50
CA LYS A 735 1.08 -25.45 -11.22
C LYS A 735 1.81 -24.31 -10.51
N VAL A 736 2.84 -24.65 -9.76
CA VAL A 736 3.71 -23.72 -9.04
C VAL A 736 5.18 -23.95 -9.38
N GLY A 737 5.83 -22.94 -9.96
CA GLY A 737 7.22 -23.01 -10.45
C GLY A 737 8.17 -21.99 -9.81
N THR A 738 7.70 -21.28 -8.78
CA THR A 738 8.45 -20.24 -8.04
C THR A 738 8.36 -20.52 -6.54
N GLY A 739 9.30 -20.01 -5.74
CA GLY A 739 9.38 -20.27 -4.29
C GLY A 739 10.35 -21.39 -3.87
N PHE A 740 11.15 -21.93 -4.80
CA PHE A 740 12.13 -22.97 -4.50
C PHE A 740 13.58 -22.43 -4.55
N ASN A 741 14.41 -22.83 -3.59
CA ASN A 741 15.87 -22.67 -3.67
C ASN A 741 16.54 -24.02 -4.05
N GLN A 742 17.86 -24.05 -4.30
CA GLN A 742 18.55 -25.28 -4.75
C GLN A 742 18.47 -26.45 -3.76
N VAL A 743 18.49 -26.17 -2.46
CA VAL A 743 18.38 -27.19 -1.41
C VAL A 743 16.97 -27.77 -1.41
N THR A 744 15.95 -26.91 -1.34
CA THR A 744 14.54 -27.29 -1.35
C THR A 744 14.16 -28.03 -2.64
N LEU A 745 14.67 -27.64 -3.81
CA LEU A 745 14.46 -28.38 -5.06
C LEU A 745 14.99 -29.82 -4.98
N SER A 746 16.15 -30.01 -4.37
CA SER A 746 16.77 -31.34 -4.26
C SER A 746 16.02 -32.22 -3.26
N THR A 747 15.74 -31.70 -2.06
CA THR A 747 15.01 -32.42 -1.01
C THR A 747 13.60 -32.80 -1.45
N ILE A 748 12.88 -31.89 -2.11
CA ILE A 748 11.53 -32.19 -2.62
C ILE A 748 11.63 -33.25 -3.71
N TYR A 749 12.55 -33.11 -4.67
CA TYR A 749 12.67 -34.08 -5.75
C TYR A 749 12.91 -35.51 -5.26
N GLU A 750 13.77 -35.68 -4.24
CA GLU A 750 14.00 -36.99 -3.59
C GLU A 750 12.73 -37.59 -2.96
N GLN A 751 11.82 -36.76 -2.46
CA GLN A 751 10.53 -37.20 -1.94
C GLN A 751 9.50 -37.49 -3.05
N LEU A 752 9.62 -36.86 -4.23
CA LEU A 752 8.71 -37.07 -5.36
C LEU A 752 9.03 -38.34 -6.12
N THR A 753 10.30 -38.66 -6.38
CA THR A 753 10.72 -39.79 -7.22
C THR A 753 10.11 -41.15 -6.81
N PRO A 754 10.04 -41.52 -5.51
CA PRO A 754 9.42 -42.78 -5.09
C PRO A 754 7.90 -42.83 -5.30
N LEU A 755 7.25 -41.70 -5.59
CA LEU A 755 5.80 -41.57 -5.75
C LEU A 755 5.36 -41.59 -7.21
N GLU A 756 6.27 -41.72 -8.18
CA GLU A 756 5.96 -41.71 -9.60
C GLU A 756 5.00 -42.82 -10.04
N THR A 757 4.07 -42.46 -10.93
CA THR A 757 3.03 -43.34 -11.49
C THR A 757 2.83 -43.05 -12.96
N LYS A 758 2.40 -44.07 -13.72
CA LYS A 758 2.13 -43.94 -15.17
C LYS A 758 0.85 -43.17 -15.49
N LYS A 759 -0.11 -43.08 -14.55
CA LYS A 759 -1.43 -42.47 -14.79
C LYS A 759 -1.64 -41.26 -13.87
N PRO A 760 -2.32 -40.20 -14.35
CA PRO A 760 -2.70 -39.05 -13.52
C PRO A 760 -3.69 -39.48 -12.45
N ALA A 761 -3.50 -38.96 -11.23
CA ALA A 761 -4.45 -39.16 -10.12
C ALA A 761 -5.64 -38.19 -10.15
N VAL A 762 -5.59 -37.17 -11.01
CA VAL A 762 -6.63 -36.14 -11.16
C VAL A 762 -7.66 -36.54 -12.22
N VAL A 763 -8.93 -36.17 -12.01
CA VAL A 763 -10.02 -36.47 -12.94
C VAL A 763 -10.04 -35.57 -14.19
N ASN A 764 -9.36 -34.42 -14.12
CA ASN A 764 -9.22 -33.43 -15.20
C ASN A 764 -7.74 -33.07 -15.43
N PRO A 765 -6.89 -34.02 -15.87
CA PRO A 765 -5.48 -33.71 -16.11
C PRO A 765 -5.33 -32.60 -17.16
N PRO A 766 -4.31 -31.73 -17.06
CA PRO A 766 -3.97 -30.76 -18.10
C PRO A 766 -3.83 -31.44 -19.46
N THR A 767 -4.24 -30.75 -20.52
CA THR A 767 -4.22 -31.24 -21.91
C THR A 767 -3.34 -30.35 -22.79
N GLY A 768 -2.99 -30.84 -23.99
CA GLY A 768 -2.16 -30.09 -24.95
C GLY A 768 -0.71 -29.88 -24.48
N PHE A 769 -0.16 -28.69 -24.72
CA PHE A 769 1.24 -28.36 -24.39
C PHE A 769 1.54 -28.44 -22.89
N GLU A 770 0.54 -28.26 -22.02
CA GLU A 770 0.70 -28.36 -20.57
C GLU A 770 0.78 -29.80 -20.05
N ALA A 771 0.40 -30.79 -20.87
CA ALA A 771 0.53 -32.21 -20.57
C ALA A 771 1.89 -32.80 -20.98
N LYS A 772 2.69 -32.04 -21.76
CA LYS A 772 3.95 -32.52 -22.31
C LYS A 772 5.02 -32.58 -21.22
N ASP A 773 5.72 -33.71 -21.13
CA ASP A 773 6.84 -33.95 -20.20
C ASP A 773 6.45 -33.79 -18.71
N VAL A 774 5.24 -34.24 -18.35
CA VAL A 774 4.73 -34.29 -16.98
C VAL A 774 4.96 -35.67 -16.36
N HIS A 775 5.53 -35.68 -15.16
CA HIS A 775 5.64 -36.86 -14.31
C HIS A 775 4.49 -36.88 -13.30
N TRP A 776 3.68 -37.92 -13.33
CA TRP A 776 2.53 -38.06 -12.42
C TRP A 776 2.95 -38.72 -11.12
N LEU A 777 2.34 -38.28 -10.02
CA LEU A 777 2.66 -38.78 -8.68
C LEU A 777 1.42 -39.35 -7.98
N LYS A 778 1.67 -40.27 -7.06
CA LYS A 778 0.69 -40.71 -6.08
C LYS A 778 0.35 -39.50 -5.17
N PRO A 779 -0.93 -39.13 -4.99
CA PRO A 779 -1.34 -37.89 -4.32
C PRO A 779 -1.25 -37.99 -2.79
N SER A 780 -0.04 -38.06 -2.25
CA SER A 780 0.21 -38.19 -0.80
C SER A 780 0.92 -36.99 -0.17
N LEU A 781 1.63 -36.18 -0.96
CA LEU A 781 2.33 -34.99 -0.46
C LEU A 781 1.47 -33.74 -0.62
N LEU A 782 1.58 -32.82 0.34
CA LEU A 782 0.89 -31.54 0.32
C LEU A 782 1.87 -30.40 0.18
N ALA A 783 1.50 -29.35 -0.56
CA ALA A 783 2.22 -28.11 -0.66
C ALA A 783 1.35 -26.96 -0.14
N GLU A 784 1.94 -26.10 0.67
CA GLU A 784 1.35 -24.81 0.97
C GLU A 784 1.76 -23.78 -0.08
N VAL A 785 0.77 -23.08 -0.63
CA VAL A 785 0.95 -22.18 -1.78
C VAL A 785 0.22 -20.87 -1.53
N ALA A 786 0.94 -19.77 -1.73
CA ALA A 786 0.37 -18.43 -1.83
C ALA A 786 0.04 -18.13 -3.30
N PHE A 787 -1.14 -17.59 -3.58
CA PHE A 787 -1.61 -17.33 -4.95
C PHE A 787 -2.49 -16.08 -5.00
N ALA A 788 -2.65 -15.50 -6.20
CA ALA A 788 -3.48 -14.32 -6.40
C ALA A 788 -4.98 -14.68 -6.49
N GLU A 789 -5.31 -15.71 -7.25
CA GLU A 789 -6.69 -16.19 -7.43
C GLU A 789 -6.72 -17.67 -7.84
N ILE A 790 -7.86 -18.35 -7.62
CA ILE A 790 -8.22 -19.63 -8.26
C ILE A 790 -9.18 -19.28 -9.39
N THR A 791 -8.92 -19.81 -10.58
CA THR A 791 -9.71 -19.57 -11.80
C THR A 791 -11.01 -20.37 -11.79
N GLN A 792 -11.94 -20.06 -12.70
CA GLN A 792 -13.18 -20.83 -12.83
C GLN A 792 -12.95 -22.31 -13.20
N ASP A 793 -11.85 -22.63 -13.88
CA ASP A 793 -11.42 -24.02 -14.15
C ASP A 793 -10.75 -24.69 -12.94
N GLY A 794 -10.64 -24.02 -11.80
CA GLY A 794 -10.08 -24.55 -10.56
C GLY A 794 -8.57 -24.39 -10.41
N SER A 795 -7.90 -23.68 -11.33
CA SER A 795 -6.45 -23.53 -11.36
C SER A 795 -5.94 -22.31 -10.58
N VAL A 796 -4.83 -22.42 -9.85
CA VAL A 796 -4.19 -21.26 -9.19
C VAL A 796 -3.45 -20.35 -10.17
N ARG A 797 -3.47 -19.04 -9.92
CA ARG A 797 -2.67 -18.03 -10.65
C ARG A 797 -1.72 -17.27 -9.75
N HIS A 798 -0.53 -16.99 -10.30
CA HIS A 798 0.60 -16.36 -9.59
C HIS A 798 0.98 -17.14 -8.32
N ALA A 799 1.05 -18.46 -8.45
CA ALA A 799 1.38 -19.36 -7.36
C ALA A 799 2.86 -19.27 -6.99
N VAL A 800 3.12 -19.20 -5.68
CA VAL A 800 4.45 -19.22 -5.05
C VAL A 800 4.45 -20.29 -3.96
N PHE A 801 5.35 -21.25 -4.08
CA PHE A 801 5.52 -22.33 -3.10
C PHE A 801 6.03 -21.78 -1.77
N GLN A 802 5.44 -22.22 -0.66
CA GLN A 802 5.83 -21.83 0.70
C GLN A 802 6.52 -22.97 1.45
N GLY A 803 6.01 -24.20 1.32
CA GLY A 803 6.57 -25.37 2.01
C GLY A 803 5.74 -26.66 1.83
N LEU A 804 6.28 -27.80 2.27
CA LEU A 804 5.58 -29.11 2.25
C LEU A 804 4.79 -29.36 3.53
N ARG A 805 3.60 -29.95 3.45
CA ARG A 805 2.80 -30.30 4.64
C ARG A 805 2.58 -31.79 4.77
N ASN A 806 2.68 -32.27 6.01
CA ASN A 806 2.46 -33.65 6.41
C ASN A 806 1.52 -33.79 7.62
N ASP A 807 0.97 -32.67 8.09
CA ASP A 807 0.10 -32.59 9.26
C ASP A 807 -1.39 -32.78 8.93
N LYS A 808 -1.74 -32.95 7.65
CA LYS A 808 -3.12 -33.16 7.18
C LYS A 808 -3.18 -34.33 6.19
N PRO A 809 -4.25 -35.15 6.21
CA PRO A 809 -4.43 -36.17 5.19
C PRO A 809 -4.81 -35.53 3.86
N ALA A 810 -4.24 -36.01 2.74
CA ALA A 810 -4.45 -35.40 1.43
C ALA A 810 -5.92 -35.35 0.99
N LYS A 811 -6.71 -36.35 1.40
CA LYS A 811 -8.16 -36.42 1.13
C LYS A 811 -8.98 -35.30 1.79
N ALA A 812 -8.43 -34.59 2.78
CA ALA A 812 -9.11 -33.51 3.48
C ALA A 812 -8.81 -32.12 2.89
N ILE A 813 -8.01 -32.05 1.81
CA ILE A 813 -7.61 -30.80 1.19
C ILE A 813 -8.59 -30.43 0.08
N THR A 814 -9.57 -29.61 0.44
CA THR A 814 -10.57 -29.03 -0.46
C THR A 814 -10.33 -27.54 -0.63
N GLU A 815 -10.97 -26.92 -1.64
CA GLU A 815 -10.95 -25.47 -1.80
C GLU A 815 -11.52 -24.75 -0.57
N GLU A 816 -10.75 -23.83 0.02
CA GLU A 816 -11.21 -23.04 1.15
C GLU A 816 -12.07 -21.86 0.66
N ARG A 817 -13.37 -21.91 0.96
CA ARG A 817 -14.32 -20.84 0.61
C ARG A 817 -14.76 -20.07 1.86
N PRO A 818 -14.80 -18.73 1.80
CA PRO A 818 -15.35 -17.93 2.88
C PRO A 818 -16.82 -18.29 3.14
N ALA A 819 -17.18 -18.42 4.41
CA ALA A 819 -18.56 -18.49 4.84
C ALA A 819 -19.09 -17.07 5.14
N PRO A 820 -20.40 -16.83 5.00
CA PRO A 820 -20.99 -15.58 5.46
C PRO A 820 -20.71 -15.34 6.94
N ALA A 821 -20.44 -14.09 7.32
CA ALA A 821 -20.19 -13.73 8.72
C ALA A 821 -21.39 -14.17 9.61
N PRO A 822 -21.15 -14.84 10.75
CA PRO A 822 -22.22 -15.29 11.63
C PRO A 822 -22.98 -14.09 12.19
N LYS A 823 -24.30 -14.05 11.99
CA LYS A 823 -25.18 -12.97 12.46
C LYS A 823 -25.56 -13.17 13.93
N ASP A 824 -25.50 -12.11 14.71
CA ASP A 824 -25.92 -12.11 16.12
C ASP A 824 -27.44 -12.07 16.24
N GLU A 825 -28.06 -13.25 16.22
CA GLU A 825 -29.45 -13.39 16.62
C GLU A 825 -29.56 -13.33 18.14
N LYS A 826 -30.01 -12.18 18.66
CA LYS A 826 -30.50 -12.07 20.05
C LYS A 826 -31.65 -13.06 20.24
N LYS A 827 -31.39 -14.16 20.95
CA LYS A 827 -32.38 -15.15 21.39
C LYS A 827 -33.47 -14.47 22.23
N SER A 828 -34.69 -14.39 21.70
CA SER A 828 -35.93 -14.23 22.47
C SER A 828 -36.65 -15.57 22.56
N PRO A 829 -37.42 -15.83 23.63
CA PRO A 829 -37.73 -17.19 24.07
C PRO A 829 -38.75 -17.90 23.18
N ARG A 830 -38.53 -19.22 23.09
CA ARG A 830 -39.32 -20.28 22.46
C ARG A 830 -40.83 -20.07 22.65
N LYS A 831 -41.59 -19.87 21.56
CA LYS A 831 -43.03 -20.15 21.50
C LYS A 831 -43.30 -21.37 20.64
N GLN A 832 -44.15 -22.24 21.17
CA GLN A 832 -44.59 -23.52 20.61
C GLN A 832 -45.24 -23.40 19.22
N PRO A 833 -45.23 -24.48 18.43
CA PRO A 833 -45.71 -24.47 17.05
C PRO A 833 -47.24 -24.57 16.99
N THR A 834 -47.88 -23.67 16.26
CA THR A 834 -49.24 -23.89 15.76
C THR A 834 -49.18 -24.38 14.31
N ALA A 835 -49.92 -25.45 14.09
CA ALA A 835 -50.01 -26.19 12.85
C ALA A 835 -50.91 -25.50 11.81
N ALA A 836 -50.71 -25.95 10.56
CA ALA A 836 -51.57 -25.82 9.38
C ALA A 836 -51.40 -24.51 8.58
N LYS A 837 -51.28 -24.50 7.24
CA LYS A 837 -51.79 -25.42 6.22
C LYS A 837 -50.86 -25.54 5.02
N ALA A 838 -51.05 -26.66 4.35
CA ALA A 838 -50.34 -27.20 3.21
C ALA A 838 -50.59 -26.46 1.88
N LYS A 839 -49.57 -26.62 1.00
CA LYS A 839 -49.62 -26.74 -0.47
C LYS A 839 -50.23 -25.59 -1.28
N ARG A 840 -49.38 -25.00 -2.13
CA ARG A 840 -49.54 -25.10 -3.60
C ARG A 840 -48.18 -25.30 -4.28
N LYS A 841 -48.01 -26.47 -4.91
CA LYS A 841 -47.13 -26.67 -6.06
C LYS A 841 -47.94 -26.30 -7.30
N ALA A 842 -47.35 -25.52 -8.20
CA ALA A 842 -47.31 -25.69 -9.65
C ALA A 842 -47.25 -24.32 -10.34
N GLY A 843 -46.29 -24.20 -11.26
CA GLY A 843 -46.02 -23.03 -12.08
C GLY A 843 -44.65 -23.19 -12.71
N ASP A 844 -44.43 -24.36 -13.34
CA ASP A 844 -43.45 -24.49 -14.42
C ASP A 844 -44.09 -23.79 -15.62
N ASP A 845 -43.53 -22.66 -16.03
CA ASP A 845 -43.81 -22.07 -17.32
C ASP A 845 -42.51 -21.46 -17.87
N GLY A 846 -42.29 -21.72 -19.15
CA GLY A 846 -40.96 -21.77 -19.76
C GLY A 846 -40.24 -20.43 -19.94
N SER A 847 -38.92 -20.58 -20.08
CA SER A 847 -37.92 -19.62 -20.55
C SER A 847 -37.22 -18.74 -19.50
N THR A 848 -36.19 -19.29 -18.87
CA THR A 848 -34.82 -18.73 -18.84
C THR A 848 -33.90 -19.67 -18.05
N LYS A 849 -32.81 -20.13 -18.66
CA LYS A 849 -31.85 -21.09 -18.06
C LYS A 849 -30.95 -20.48 -16.97
N VAL A 850 -31.18 -19.23 -16.55
CA VAL A 850 -30.33 -18.54 -15.57
C VAL A 850 -30.85 -18.75 -14.15
N ARG A 851 -30.15 -19.57 -13.37
CA ARG A 851 -30.46 -19.77 -11.95
C ARG A 851 -30.08 -18.54 -11.13
N LEU A 852 -31.08 -17.84 -10.56
CA LEU A 852 -30.86 -16.73 -9.64
C LEU A 852 -30.49 -17.25 -8.24
N THR A 853 -29.26 -16.99 -7.77
CA THR A 853 -28.80 -17.35 -6.42
C THR A 853 -29.01 -16.19 -5.44
N HIS A 854 -29.30 -16.53 -4.18
CA HIS A 854 -29.65 -15.57 -3.13
C HIS A 854 -30.74 -14.56 -3.55
N PRO A 855 -31.90 -15.00 -4.07
CA PRO A 855 -32.95 -14.10 -4.54
C PRO A 855 -33.41 -13.11 -3.45
N GLN A 856 -33.47 -13.55 -2.19
CA GLN A 856 -33.95 -12.75 -1.06
C GLN A 856 -32.89 -11.78 -0.52
N ARG A 857 -31.68 -11.74 -1.10
CA ARG A 857 -30.64 -10.79 -0.67
C ARG A 857 -31.15 -9.37 -0.89
N VAL A 858 -31.22 -8.58 0.19
CA VAL A 858 -31.54 -7.16 0.11
C VAL A 858 -30.43 -6.43 -0.65
N ILE A 859 -30.81 -5.69 -1.69
CA ILE A 859 -29.91 -4.87 -2.49
C ILE A 859 -30.05 -3.39 -2.16
N ASP A 860 -31.20 -2.98 -1.62
CA ASP A 860 -31.45 -1.63 -1.10
C ASP A 860 -32.26 -1.73 0.20
N ALA A 861 -31.65 -1.29 1.30
CA ALA A 861 -32.24 -1.40 2.63
C ALA A 861 -33.41 -0.43 2.84
N SER A 862 -33.38 0.78 2.26
CA SER A 862 -34.42 1.79 2.48
C SER A 862 -35.75 1.37 1.87
N SER A 863 -35.71 0.79 0.66
CA SER A 863 -36.90 0.23 0.03
C SER A 863 -37.17 -1.21 0.45
N SER A 864 -36.22 -1.89 1.11
CA SER A 864 -36.23 -3.35 1.31
C SER A 864 -36.29 -4.14 0.00
N SER A 865 -35.78 -3.57 -1.11
CA SER A 865 -35.73 -4.25 -2.40
C SER A 865 -34.65 -5.32 -2.40
N THR A 866 -34.99 -6.47 -2.97
CA THR A 866 -34.15 -7.66 -3.04
C THR A 866 -33.58 -7.88 -4.44
N LYS A 867 -32.60 -8.78 -4.54
CA LYS A 867 -32.04 -9.22 -5.83
C LYS A 867 -33.11 -9.84 -6.73
N ARG A 868 -34.10 -10.51 -6.13
CA ARG A 868 -35.27 -11.05 -6.84
C ARG A 868 -36.11 -9.93 -7.43
N ASP A 869 -36.41 -8.90 -6.65
CA ASP A 869 -37.19 -7.75 -7.13
C ASP A 869 -36.52 -7.06 -8.33
N LEU A 870 -35.19 -6.94 -8.30
CA LEU A 870 -34.43 -6.39 -9.44
C LEU A 870 -34.45 -7.30 -10.66
N ALA A 871 -34.37 -8.61 -10.48
CA ALA A 871 -34.47 -9.57 -11.58
C ALA A 871 -35.87 -9.57 -12.20
N ASP A 872 -36.91 -9.61 -11.38
CA ASP A 872 -38.31 -9.55 -11.80
C ASP A 872 -38.62 -8.23 -12.50
N TYR A 873 -38.06 -7.11 -12.02
CA TYR A 873 -38.11 -5.82 -12.70
C TYR A 873 -37.52 -5.89 -14.12
N TYR A 874 -36.29 -6.39 -14.26
CA TYR A 874 -35.62 -6.48 -15.56
C TYR A 874 -36.31 -7.44 -16.53
N ILE A 875 -36.96 -8.50 -16.02
CA ILE A 875 -37.84 -9.35 -16.83
C ILE A 875 -39.03 -8.53 -17.34
N GLY A 876 -39.72 -7.83 -16.43
CA GLY A 876 -40.92 -7.05 -16.76
C GLY A 876 -40.69 -5.90 -17.75
N VAL A 877 -39.48 -5.31 -17.77
CA VAL A 877 -39.14 -4.21 -18.71
C VAL A 877 -38.30 -4.66 -19.90
N SER A 878 -38.05 -5.96 -20.05
CA SER A 878 -37.10 -6.48 -21.05
C SER A 878 -37.44 -6.09 -22.49
N GLU A 879 -38.73 -6.06 -22.86
CA GLU A 879 -39.19 -5.65 -24.19
C GLU A 879 -38.85 -4.20 -24.53
N TRP A 880 -38.81 -3.33 -23.51
CA TRP A 880 -38.48 -1.91 -23.63
C TRP A 880 -36.97 -1.65 -23.56
N LEU A 881 -36.28 -2.41 -22.72
CA LEU A 881 -34.86 -2.22 -22.41
C LEU A 881 -33.92 -2.89 -23.44
N LEU A 882 -34.23 -4.10 -23.91
CA LEU A 882 -33.35 -4.83 -24.82
C LEU A 882 -33.09 -4.11 -26.15
N PRO A 883 -34.08 -3.44 -26.79
CA PRO A 883 -33.81 -2.63 -27.99
C PRO A 883 -32.75 -1.55 -27.77
N GLN A 884 -32.61 -1.05 -26.55
CA GLN A 884 -31.65 0.00 -26.17
C GLN A 884 -30.24 -0.56 -25.90
N LEU A 885 -30.13 -1.84 -25.57
CA LEU A 885 -28.86 -2.57 -25.37
C LEU A 885 -28.36 -3.27 -26.63
N LEU A 886 -29.27 -3.59 -27.57
CA LEU A 886 -28.99 -4.45 -28.70
C LEU A 886 -27.76 -3.98 -29.49
N ASN A 887 -26.79 -4.88 -29.63
CA ASN A 887 -25.52 -4.68 -30.31
C ASN A 887 -24.68 -3.52 -29.76
N ARG A 888 -24.98 -2.99 -28.57
CA ARG A 888 -24.29 -1.85 -28.00
C ARG A 888 -23.34 -2.31 -26.89
N PRO A 889 -22.03 -1.97 -26.95
CA PRO A 889 -21.13 -2.26 -25.86
C PRO A 889 -21.63 -1.70 -24.52
N VAL A 890 -21.63 -2.55 -23.50
CA VAL A 890 -22.15 -2.22 -22.17
C VAL A 890 -21.06 -2.35 -21.10
N ALA A 891 -21.04 -1.39 -20.17
CA ALA A 891 -20.33 -1.44 -18.91
C ALA A 891 -21.34 -1.67 -17.78
N LEU A 892 -20.95 -2.50 -16.82
CA LEU A 892 -21.84 -2.95 -15.73
C LEU A 892 -21.43 -2.28 -14.43
N VAL A 893 -22.38 -1.80 -13.64
CA VAL A 893 -22.13 -1.44 -12.23
C VAL A 893 -22.71 -2.53 -11.35
N ARG A 894 -21.82 -3.21 -10.64
CA ARG A 894 -22.18 -4.35 -9.79
C ARG A 894 -22.14 -3.95 -8.32
N ALA A 895 -23.14 -4.40 -7.58
CA ALA A 895 -23.26 -4.20 -6.13
C ALA A 895 -23.47 -5.58 -5.44
N PRO A 896 -22.39 -6.37 -5.27
CA PRO A 896 -22.45 -7.70 -4.66
C PRO A 896 -23.10 -7.73 -3.29
N ASP A 897 -22.92 -6.66 -2.50
CA ASP A 897 -23.48 -6.49 -1.16
C ASP A 897 -24.67 -5.52 -1.11
N GLY A 898 -25.14 -5.05 -2.27
CA GLY A 898 -26.20 -4.05 -2.39
C GLY A 898 -25.65 -2.63 -2.45
N ILE A 899 -26.52 -1.64 -2.62
CA ILE A 899 -26.13 -0.25 -2.89
C ILE A 899 -25.43 0.45 -1.71
N GLY A 900 -25.52 -0.12 -0.50
CA GLY A 900 -24.82 0.36 0.70
C GLY A 900 -23.38 -0.15 0.83
N GLY A 901 -22.97 -1.10 0.00
CA GLY A 901 -21.60 -1.61 -0.06
C GLY A 901 -20.78 -0.99 -1.21
N GLU A 902 -19.68 -1.65 -1.57
CA GLU A 902 -18.84 -1.20 -2.69
C GLU A 902 -19.52 -1.39 -4.05
N LEU A 903 -19.30 -0.43 -4.95
CA LEU A 903 -19.81 -0.46 -6.32
C LEU A 903 -18.66 -0.73 -7.30
N PHE A 904 -18.79 -1.78 -8.10
CA PHE A 904 -17.77 -2.19 -9.08
C PHE A 904 -18.18 -1.75 -10.49
N PHE A 905 -17.45 -0.78 -11.05
CA PHE A 905 -17.63 -0.37 -12.44
C PHE A 905 -16.80 -1.26 -13.39
N GLN A 906 -17.46 -2.17 -14.10
CA GLN A 906 -16.82 -3.18 -14.94
C GLN A 906 -17.02 -2.87 -16.44
N LYS A 907 -15.94 -2.45 -17.12
CA LYS A 907 -15.94 -2.22 -18.59
C LYS A 907 -15.57 -3.46 -19.42
N ASN A 908 -14.79 -4.37 -18.86
CA ASN A 908 -14.27 -5.54 -19.57
C ASN A 908 -14.66 -6.82 -18.80
N ALA A 909 -15.10 -7.88 -19.49
CA ALA A 909 -15.42 -9.19 -18.90
C ALA A 909 -14.37 -10.26 -19.23
N GLU A 910 -13.09 -9.95 -19.09
CA GLU A 910 -12.04 -10.88 -19.55
C GLU A 910 -12.04 -12.25 -18.84
N ARG A 911 -12.71 -12.41 -17.68
CA ARG A 911 -12.70 -13.68 -16.92
C ARG A 911 -14.00 -14.01 -16.15
N LEU A 912 -15.09 -13.32 -16.44
CA LEU A 912 -16.42 -13.60 -15.89
C LEU A 912 -17.29 -14.13 -17.02
N ALA A 913 -17.50 -15.45 -17.07
CA ALA A 913 -18.52 -16.03 -17.94
C ALA A 913 -19.91 -15.67 -17.38
N ILE A 914 -20.43 -14.51 -17.78
CA ILE A 914 -21.80 -14.13 -17.52
C ILE A 914 -22.66 -14.87 -18.55
N PRO A 915 -23.58 -15.78 -18.13
CA PRO A 915 -24.39 -16.55 -19.07
C PRO A 915 -25.11 -15.63 -20.06
N GLY A 916 -25.03 -15.94 -21.35
CA GLY A 916 -25.69 -15.20 -22.43
C GLY A 916 -24.97 -13.94 -22.93
N ILE A 917 -23.95 -13.41 -22.24
CA ILE A 917 -23.22 -12.23 -22.71
C ILE A 917 -22.32 -12.58 -23.90
N GLU A 918 -22.47 -11.83 -24.99
CA GLU A 918 -21.58 -11.89 -26.14
C GLU A 918 -20.37 -10.97 -25.92
N MET A 919 -19.20 -11.39 -26.40
CA MET A 919 -17.94 -10.66 -26.23
C MET A 919 -17.36 -10.28 -27.59
N ILE A 920 -17.00 -9.01 -27.77
CA ILE A 920 -16.19 -8.56 -28.90
C ILE A 920 -14.73 -8.53 -28.45
N GLY A 921 -13.84 -9.11 -29.25
CA GLY A 921 -12.40 -9.18 -28.98
C GLY A 921 -11.70 -7.82 -28.99
N LYS A 922 -10.40 -7.81 -28.64
CA LYS A 922 -9.63 -6.57 -28.46
C LYS A 922 -9.28 -5.84 -29.78
N GLU A 923 -9.58 -6.46 -30.92
CA GLU A 923 -9.13 -6.04 -32.26
C GLU A 923 -9.64 -4.65 -32.67
N ALA A 924 -10.85 -4.27 -32.25
CA ALA A 924 -11.46 -2.98 -32.61
C ALA A 924 -11.27 -1.88 -31.57
N THR A 925 -11.06 -2.22 -30.29
CA THR A 925 -11.16 -1.29 -29.15
C THR A 925 -9.97 -1.32 -28.21
N GLY A 926 -8.96 -2.17 -28.46
CA GLY A 926 -7.78 -2.35 -27.58
C GLY A 926 -8.06 -3.13 -26.29
N HIS A 927 -9.33 -3.40 -25.97
CA HIS A 927 -9.80 -4.19 -24.84
C HIS A 927 -11.17 -4.81 -25.20
N PRO A 928 -11.52 -5.99 -24.67
CA PRO A 928 -12.73 -6.69 -25.04
C PRO A 928 -13.95 -6.09 -24.33
N VAL A 929 -15.05 -5.97 -25.07
CA VAL A 929 -16.28 -5.34 -24.61
C VAL A 929 -17.45 -6.34 -24.58
N MET A 930 -18.41 -6.10 -23.69
CA MET A 930 -19.60 -6.95 -23.49
C MET A 930 -20.79 -6.44 -24.30
N LEU A 931 -21.61 -7.36 -24.81
CA LEU A 931 -22.95 -7.08 -25.36
C LEU A 931 -24.01 -7.87 -24.59
N ILE A 932 -25.15 -7.23 -24.33
CA ILE A 932 -26.35 -7.86 -23.76
C ILE A 932 -27.45 -7.75 -24.82
N ASN A 933 -27.61 -8.82 -25.61
CA ASN A 933 -28.53 -8.84 -26.76
C ASN A 933 -29.84 -9.59 -26.50
N ASN A 934 -29.97 -10.25 -25.35
CA ASN A 934 -31.12 -11.07 -25.01
C ASN A 934 -31.38 -11.09 -23.49
N ILE A 935 -32.55 -11.58 -23.10
CA ILE A 935 -32.99 -11.64 -21.71
C ILE A 935 -32.11 -12.57 -20.84
N GLU A 936 -31.54 -13.62 -21.42
CA GLU A 936 -30.64 -14.54 -20.72
C GLU A 936 -29.37 -13.80 -20.27
N ALA A 937 -28.76 -13.04 -21.18
CA ALA A 937 -27.61 -12.17 -20.90
C ALA A 937 -27.89 -11.13 -19.82
N LEU A 938 -29.07 -10.52 -19.90
CA LEU A 938 -29.53 -9.51 -18.95
C LEU A 938 -29.68 -10.10 -17.53
N LEU A 939 -30.36 -11.24 -17.41
CA LEU A 939 -30.51 -11.93 -16.13
C LEU A 939 -29.20 -12.53 -15.63
N GLY A 940 -28.31 -12.96 -16.52
CA GLY A 940 -26.94 -13.32 -16.20
C GLY A 940 -26.20 -12.15 -15.52
N ALA A 941 -26.33 -10.94 -16.06
CA ALA A 941 -25.72 -9.75 -15.47
C ALA A 941 -26.29 -9.45 -14.07
N VAL A 942 -27.61 -9.50 -13.91
CA VAL A 942 -28.29 -9.30 -12.60
C VAL A 942 -27.89 -10.39 -11.60
N GLN A 943 -27.77 -11.64 -12.05
CA GLN A 943 -27.29 -12.75 -11.24
C GLN A 943 -25.88 -12.49 -10.71
N MET A 944 -25.04 -11.82 -11.49
CA MET A 944 -23.71 -11.35 -11.07
C MET A 944 -23.76 -10.04 -10.28
N SER A 945 -24.92 -9.68 -9.75
CA SER A 945 -25.18 -8.48 -8.93
C SER A 945 -25.05 -7.17 -9.70
N THR A 946 -25.25 -7.16 -11.01
CA THR A 946 -25.34 -5.92 -11.80
C THR A 946 -26.64 -5.18 -11.47
N ILE A 947 -26.52 -3.90 -11.14
CA ILE A 947 -27.65 -2.98 -10.93
C ILE A 947 -27.72 -1.96 -12.07
N GLU A 948 -26.61 -1.35 -12.49
CA GLU A 948 -26.64 -0.35 -13.56
C GLU A 948 -26.05 -0.89 -14.86
N LEU A 949 -26.65 -0.49 -15.99
CA LEU A 949 -26.24 -0.85 -17.34
C LEU A 949 -25.89 0.43 -18.11
N HIS A 950 -24.62 0.61 -18.46
CA HIS A 950 -24.13 1.82 -19.13
C HIS A 950 -23.65 1.50 -20.53
N THR A 951 -24.23 2.14 -21.55
CA THR A 951 -23.94 1.80 -22.93
C THR A 951 -23.07 2.84 -23.63
N TRP A 952 -22.27 2.38 -24.59
CA TRP A 952 -21.47 3.25 -25.48
C TRP A 952 -22.37 4.10 -26.39
N ASN A 953 -21.78 4.98 -27.19
CA ASN A 953 -22.45 5.74 -28.25
C ASN A 953 -22.24 5.20 -29.68
N ALA A 954 -21.72 3.98 -29.82
CA ALA A 954 -21.68 3.21 -31.07
C ALA A 954 -22.20 1.77 -30.87
N VAL A 955 -22.48 1.06 -31.96
CA VAL A 955 -22.88 -0.36 -31.98
C VAL A 955 -21.81 -1.25 -32.59
N SER A 956 -21.85 -2.55 -32.30
CA SER A 956 -20.87 -3.57 -32.69
C SER A 956 -20.59 -3.63 -34.19
N LYS A 957 -21.59 -3.29 -35.01
CA LYS A 957 -21.47 -3.24 -36.48
C LYS A 957 -20.45 -2.20 -36.96
N ASP A 958 -20.35 -1.06 -36.29
CA ASP A 958 -19.35 -0.02 -36.56
C ASP A 958 -18.99 0.71 -35.26
N LEU A 959 -18.02 0.15 -34.53
CA LEU A 959 -17.57 0.70 -33.25
C LEU A 959 -16.75 2.00 -33.41
N GLN A 960 -16.32 2.35 -34.62
CA GLN A 960 -15.49 3.53 -34.87
C GLN A 960 -16.33 4.78 -35.16
N ARG A 961 -17.61 4.59 -35.50
CA ARG A 961 -18.51 5.69 -35.86
C ARG A 961 -19.75 5.69 -34.96
N PRO A 962 -19.84 6.65 -34.03
CA PRO A 962 -21.03 6.77 -33.17
C PRO A 962 -22.31 6.94 -33.98
N ASP A 963 -23.35 6.22 -33.57
CA ASP A 963 -24.71 6.30 -34.10
C ASP A 963 -25.60 7.20 -33.23
N ARG A 964 -25.03 7.85 -32.21
CA ARG A 964 -25.67 8.90 -31.41
C ARG A 964 -24.64 9.76 -30.69
N PHE A 965 -25.08 10.89 -30.17
CA PHE A 965 -24.41 11.57 -29.06
C PHE A 965 -25.41 11.89 -27.94
N ILE A 966 -24.88 12.15 -26.76
CA ILE A 966 -25.65 12.42 -25.55
C ILE A 966 -25.20 13.74 -24.95
N LEU A 967 -26.17 14.54 -24.51
CA LEU A 967 -25.97 15.70 -23.66
C LEU A 967 -26.56 15.36 -22.28
N ASP A 968 -25.71 15.27 -21.26
CA ASP A 968 -26.11 14.94 -19.89
C ASP A 968 -26.17 16.23 -19.06
N LEU A 969 -27.39 16.69 -18.74
CA LEU A 969 -27.60 17.94 -18.02
C LEU A 969 -27.43 17.68 -16.52
N ASP A 970 -26.26 18.06 -16.00
CA ASP A 970 -25.87 17.89 -14.61
C ASP A 970 -26.03 19.22 -13.84
N PRO A 971 -27.04 19.33 -12.93
CA PRO A 971 -27.26 20.56 -12.19
C PRO A 971 -26.29 20.71 -11.02
N ASP A 972 -26.15 21.94 -10.53
CA ASP A 972 -25.78 22.18 -9.14
C ASP A 972 -26.79 21.49 -8.21
N PRO A 973 -26.35 20.72 -7.19
CA PRO A 973 -27.24 20.13 -6.19
C PRO A 973 -28.21 21.11 -5.49
N ALA A 974 -27.89 22.39 -5.43
CA ALA A 974 -28.69 23.43 -4.80
C ALA A 974 -29.70 24.10 -5.76
N LEU A 975 -29.66 23.81 -7.07
CA LEU A 975 -30.63 24.38 -8.01
C LEU A 975 -32.01 23.72 -7.88
N PRO A 976 -33.09 24.51 -7.97
CA PRO A 976 -34.44 23.96 -7.97
C PRO A 976 -34.70 23.18 -9.26
N TRP A 977 -35.55 22.14 -9.18
CA TRP A 977 -35.91 21.30 -10.33
C TRP A 977 -36.45 22.10 -11.53
N LYS A 978 -37.15 23.21 -11.28
CA LYS A 978 -37.63 24.12 -12.33
C LYS A 978 -36.49 24.62 -13.24
N SER A 979 -35.29 24.84 -12.69
CA SER A 979 -34.12 25.23 -13.49
C SER A 979 -33.65 24.11 -14.42
N MET A 980 -33.81 22.83 -14.03
CA MET A 980 -33.52 21.70 -14.90
C MET A 980 -34.50 21.62 -16.07
N VAL A 981 -35.80 21.85 -15.81
CA VAL A 981 -36.84 21.91 -16.85
C VAL A 981 -36.53 23.03 -17.85
N GLU A 982 -36.32 24.26 -17.36
CA GLU A 982 -35.97 25.43 -18.19
C GLU A 982 -34.72 25.16 -19.04
N ALA A 983 -33.66 24.63 -18.43
CA ALA A 983 -32.42 24.32 -19.14
C ALA A 983 -32.59 23.22 -20.19
N THR A 984 -33.40 22.21 -19.92
CA THR A 984 -33.69 21.16 -20.89
C THR A 984 -34.46 21.73 -22.08
N GLU A 985 -35.47 22.58 -21.86
CA GLU A 985 -36.21 23.25 -22.94
C GLU A 985 -35.30 24.12 -23.80
N LEU A 986 -34.44 24.94 -23.18
CA LEU A 986 -33.50 25.80 -23.89
C LEU A 986 -32.50 24.99 -24.74
N THR A 987 -32.02 23.86 -24.20
CA THR A 987 -31.13 22.97 -24.95
C THR A 987 -31.84 22.33 -26.14
N LEU A 988 -33.10 21.92 -25.97
CA LEU A 988 -33.91 21.37 -27.06
C LEU A 988 -34.19 22.40 -28.15
N THR A 989 -34.48 23.65 -27.79
CA THR A 989 -34.66 24.73 -28.77
C THR A 989 -33.43 24.92 -29.66
N VAL A 990 -32.22 24.90 -29.07
CA VAL A 990 -30.99 24.97 -29.85
C VAL A 990 -30.81 23.75 -30.77
N LEU A 991 -31.21 22.56 -30.32
CA LEU A 991 -31.16 21.36 -31.16
C LEU A 991 -32.19 21.40 -32.30
N ASP A 992 -33.38 21.95 -32.07
CA ASP A 992 -34.41 22.18 -33.10
C ASP A 992 -33.91 23.17 -34.16
N GLU A 993 -33.25 24.25 -33.74
CA GLU A 993 -32.64 25.23 -34.65
C GLU A 993 -31.52 24.61 -35.50
N LEU A 994 -30.85 23.58 -34.98
CA LEU A 994 -29.87 22.79 -35.75
C LEU A 994 -30.53 21.73 -36.63
N GLY A 995 -31.85 21.54 -36.54
CA GLY A 995 -32.59 20.52 -37.27
C GLY A 995 -32.31 19.10 -36.76
N LEU A 996 -31.94 18.96 -35.48
CA LEU A 996 -31.63 17.68 -34.85
C LEU A 996 -32.80 17.20 -33.99
N LYS A 997 -33.44 16.12 -34.43
CA LYS A 997 -34.44 15.44 -33.61
C LYS A 997 -33.77 14.83 -32.38
N SER A 998 -34.37 15.07 -31.22
CA SER A 998 -33.78 14.79 -29.92
C SER A 998 -34.77 14.03 -29.04
N PHE A 999 -34.26 13.13 -28.20
CA PHE A 999 -35.04 12.21 -27.38
C PHE A 999 -34.63 12.34 -25.92
N LEU A 1000 -35.61 12.40 -25.01
CA LEU A 1000 -35.37 12.71 -23.61
C LEU A 1000 -35.49 11.48 -22.72
N LYS A 1001 -34.67 11.42 -21.68
CA LYS A 1001 -34.92 10.53 -20.55
C LYS A 1001 -34.45 11.14 -19.23
N THR A 1002 -35.14 10.83 -18.14
CA THR A 1002 -34.62 11.11 -16.81
C THR A 1002 -33.35 10.30 -16.56
N SER A 1003 -32.42 10.84 -15.77
CA SER A 1003 -31.20 10.09 -15.42
C SER A 1003 -31.41 8.99 -14.38
N GLY A 1004 -32.51 9.02 -13.61
CA GLY A 1004 -32.64 8.29 -12.35
C GLY A 1004 -31.76 8.89 -11.22
N GLY A 1005 -31.07 10.00 -11.48
CA GLY A 1005 -30.22 10.72 -10.54
C GLY A 1005 -30.80 12.10 -10.24
N LYS A 1006 -30.11 13.14 -10.70
CA LYS A 1006 -30.52 14.56 -10.49
C LYS A 1006 -30.78 15.31 -11.80
N GLY A 1007 -30.41 14.75 -12.95
CA GLY A 1007 -30.43 15.42 -14.26
C GLY A 1007 -31.29 14.74 -15.33
N ILE A 1008 -31.30 15.35 -16.52
CA ILE A 1008 -31.94 14.86 -17.75
C ILE A 1008 -30.86 14.50 -18.77
N HIS A 1009 -31.04 13.38 -19.48
CA HIS A 1009 -30.23 13.06 -20.65
C HIS A 1009 -31.02 13.39 -21.92
N ILE A 1010 -30.35 14.06 -22.86
CA ILE A 1010 -30.84 14.31 -24.21
C ILE A 1010 -30.02 13.43 -25.17
N VAL A 1011 -30.70 12.56 -25.89
CA VAL A 1011 -30.11 11.61 -26.83
C VAL A 1011 -30.42 12.06 -28.25
N VAL A 1012 -29.38 12.22 -29.07
CA VAL A 1012 -29.50 12.67 -30.45
C VAL A 1012 -28.96 11.56 -31.37
N PRO A 1013 -29.82 10.81 -32.08
CA PRO A 1013 -29.37 9.76 -32.98
C PRO A 1013 -28.63 10.37 -34.19
N LEU A 1014 -27.67 9.64 -34.73
CA LEU A 1014 -26.89 10.01 -35.90
C LEU A 1014 -26.77 8.82 -36.85
N THR A 1015 -26.74 9.11 -38.15
CA THR A 1015 -26.25 8.11 -39.10
C THR A 1015 -24.74 7.97 -38.89
N PRO A 1016 -24.20 6.75 -38.65
CA PRO A 1016 -22.79 6.52 -38.29
C PRO A 1016 -21.84 6.78 -39.47
N LYS A 1017 -21.61 8.06 -39.77
CA LYS A 1017 -20.69 8.57 -40.81
C LYS A 1017 -19.49 9.30 -40.23
N ALA A 1018 -19.67 9.94 -39.08
CA ALA A 1018 -18.64 10.68 -38.38
C ALA A 1018 -17.94 9.76 -37.36
N ASP A 1019 -16.63 9.96 -37.15
CA ASP A 1019 -15.88 9.28 -36.12
C ASP A 1019 -16.13 9.89 -34.73
N TRP A 1020 -15.56 9.27 -33.69
CA TRP A 1020 -15.68 9.71 -32.30
C TRP A 1020 -15.25 11.15 -32.08
N ASP A 1021 -14.14 11.58 -32.68
CA ASP A 1021 -13.58 12.92 -32.47
C ASP A 1021 -14.46 13.99 -33.13
N ALA A 1022 -15.00 13.73 -34.32
CA ALA A 1022 -15.95 14.61 -34.99
C ALA A 1022 -17.26 14.75 -34.20
N VAL A 1023 -17.81 13.65 -33.67
CA VAL A 1023 -19.05 13.66 -32.88
C VAL A 1023 -18.84 14.35 -31.53
N LYS A 1024 -17.72 14.08 -30.85
CA LYS A 1024 -17.36 14.75 -29.59
C LYS A 1024 -17.10 16.24 -29.79
N SER A 1025 -16.40 16.62 -30.85
CA SER A 1025 -16.13 18.04 -31.16
C SER A 1025 -17.41 18.80 -31.50
N PHE A 1026 -18.32 18.15 -32.25
CA PHE A 1026 -19.62 18.75 -32.58
C PHE A 1026 -20.49 18.93 -31.34
N SER A 1027 -20.64 17.91 -30.50
CA SER A 1027 -21.39 18.03 -29.24
C SER A 1027 -20.78 19.06 -28.28
N HIS A 1028 -19.45 19.14 -28.19
CA HIS A 1028 -18.76 20.18 -27.43
C HIS A 1028 -19.05 21.59 -27.98
N ALA A 1029 -19.06 21.75 -29.30
CA ALA A 1029 -19.38 23.04 -29.92
C ALA A 1029 -20.82 23.48 -29.64
N ILE A 1030 -21.78 22.55 -29.62
CA ILE A 1030 -23.17 22.83 -29.20
C ILE A 1030 -23.18 23.33 -27.76
N VAL A 1031 -22.52 22.61 -26.84
CA VAL A 1031 -22.44 23.01 -25.42
C VAL A 1031 -21.80 24.37 -25.24
N LYS A 1032 -20.70 24.64 -25.94
CA LYS A 1032 -20.02 25.95 -25.91
C LYS A 1032 -20.92 27.05 -26.45
N HIS A 1033 -21.66 26.80 -27.52
CA HIS A 1033 -22.61 27.74 -28.09
C HIS A 1033 -23.73 28.07 -27.11
N ILE A 1034 -24.37 27.05 -26.50
CA ILE A 1034 -25.41 27.24 -25.49
C ILE A 1034 -24.88 28.03 -24.29
N ALA A 1035 -23.72 27.66 -23.75
CA ALA A 1035 -23.12 28.34 -22.61
C ALA A 1035 -22.68 29.79 -22.94
N THR A 1036 -22.38 30.09 -24.20
CA THR A 1036 -22.06 31.47 -24.63
C THR A 1036 -23.32 32.31 -24.74
N LEU A 1037 -24.43 31.74 -25.24
CA LEU A 1037 -25.70 32.44 -25.34
C LEU A 1037 -26.37 32.66 -23.98
N LEU A 1038 -26.23 31.70 -23.07
CA LEU A 1038 -26.94 31.65 -21.80
C LEU A 1038 -25.98 31.35 -20.63
N PRO A 1039 -24.96 32.22 -20.40
CA PRO A 1039 -23.89 31.96 -19.44
C PRO A 1039 -24.36 31.93 -18.00
N ASP A 1040 -25.49 32.57 -17.69
CA ASP A 1040 -26.09 32.56 -16.34
C ASP A 1040 -26.85 31.27 -16.03
N ARG A 1041 -27.15 30.46 -17.05
CA ARG A 1041 -27.87 29.19 -16.92
C ARG A 1041 -26.96 27.99 -17.13
N PHE A 1042 -26.01 28.10 -18.06
CA PHE A 1042 -25.18 26.98 -18.48
C PHE A 1042 -23.69 27.21 -18.27
N SER A 1043 -23.00 26.10 -18.03
CA SER A 1043 -21.54 26.02 -18.06
C SER A 1043 -21.10 25.06 -19.16
N ALA A 1044 -20.05 25.42 -19.87
CA ALA A 1044 -19.36 24.54 -20.82
C ALA A 1044 -18.16 23.80 -20.21
N VAL A 1045 -17.86 24.04 -18.92
CA VAL A 1045 -16.68 23.49 -18.25
C VAL A 1045 -17.12 22.47 -17.21
N SER A 1046 -16.53 21.27 -17.27
CA SER A 1046 -16.85 20.18 -16.35
C SER A 1046 -16.40 20.47 -14.91
N GLY A 1047 -17.01 19.76 -13.96
CA GLY A 1047 -16.71 19.86 -12.53
C GLY A 1047 -17.75 20.66 -11.73
N PRO A 1048 -18.13 20.23 -10.51
CA PRO A 1048 -19.18 20.88 -9.70
C PRO A 1048 -18.97 22.38 -9.47
N LYS A 1049 -17.71 22.80 -9.41
CA LYS A 1049 -17.31 24.16 -9.08
C LYS A 1049 -17.48 25.14 -10.25
N ASN A 1050 -17.53 24.63 -11.47
CA ASN A 1050 -17.73 25.42 -12.68
C ASN A 1050 -19.21 25.56 -13.07
N ARG A 1051 -20.11 25.00 -12.24
CA ARG A 1051 -21.56 25.08 -12.44
C ARG A 1051 -22.29 25.54 -11.18
N VAL A 1052 -21.62 26.27 -10.27
CA VAL A 1052 -22.29 26.78 -9.07
C VAL A 1052 -23.46 27.68 -9.47
N GLY A 1053 -24.67 27.30 -9.09
CA GLY A 1053 -25.92 27.96 -9.52
C GLY A 1053 -26.25 27.83 -11.01
N ARG A 1054 -25.60 26.92 -11.74
CA ARG A 1054 -25.78 26.70 -13.19
C ARG A 1054 -25.90 25.20 -13.50
N ILE A 1055 -26.21 24.87 -14.75
CA ILE A 1055 -26.25 23.49 -15.26
C ILE A 1055 -25.07 23.26 -16.19
N PHE A 1056 -24.30 22.21 -15.93
CA PHE A 1056 -23.27 21.76 -16.86
C PHE A 1056 -23.90 20.80 -17.85
N ILE A 1057 -23.72 21.05 -19.15
CA ILE A 1057 -24.12 20.09 -20.18
C ILE A 1057 -22.91 19.19 -20.46
N ASP A 1058 -22.89 18.01 -19.84
CA ASP A 1058 -21.79 17.06 -19.97
C ASP A 1058 -21.79 16.39 -21.35
N TYR A 1059 -20.88 16.84 -22.21
CA TYR A 1059 -20.58 16.26 -23.51
C TYR A 1059 -19.48 15.18 -23.44
N LEU A 1060 -18.82 14.99 -22.29
CA LEU A 1060 -17.67 14.07 -22.16
C LEU A 1060 -18.10 12.60 -22.34
N ARG A 1061 -19.40 12.32 -22.27
CA ARG A 1061 -20.02 11.04 -22.60
C ARG A 1061 -19.87 10.63 -24.07
N ASN A 1062 -19.41 11.53 -24.93
CA ASN A 1062 -19.32 11.32 -26.38
C ASN A 1062 -17.92 10.90 -26.87
N GLY A 1063 -16.98 10.61 -25.96
CA GLY A 1063 -15.66 10.07 -26.32
C GLY A 1063 -15.64 8.55 -26.48
N LEU A 1064 -14.64 8.03 -27.17
CA LEU A 1064 -14.41 6.59 -27.31
C LEU A 1064 -14.33 5.91 -25.92
N GLY A 1065 -15.12 4.86 -25.71
CA GLY A 1065 -15.16 4.12 -24.45
C GLY A 1065 -15.87 4.82 -23.28
N ALA A 1066 -16.44 6.01 -23.51
CA ALA A 1066 -17.36 6.64 -22.58
C ALA A 1066 -18.74 5.99 -22.66
N THR A 1067 -19.48 6.04 -21.55
CA THR A 1067 -20.77 5.35 -21.42
C THR A 1067 -21.79 6.21 -20.68
N THR A 1068 -23.06 5.98 -20.99
CA THR A 1068 -24.21 6.61 -20.31
C THR A 1068 -25.18 5.53 -19.86
N ILE A 1069 -25.84 5.76 -18.73
CA ILE A 1069 -26.89 4.86 -18.23
C ILE A 1069 -27.93 4.60 -19.33
N CYS A 1070 -28.22 3.32 -19.57
CA CYS A 1070 -29.21 2.88 -20.55
C CYS A 1070 -30.62 3.32 -20.15
N ALA A 1071 -31.49 3.57 -21.13
CA ALA A 1071 -32.92 3.72 -20.86
C ALA A 1071 -33.47 2.44 -20.21
N TYR A 1072 -34.39 2.63 -19.26
CA TYR A 1072 -34.99 1.63 -18.39
C TYR A 1072 -34.03 0.90 -17.42
N ALA A 1073 -32.75 1.28 -17.36
CA ALA A 1073 -31.83 0.69 -16.39
C ALA A 1073 -31.98 1.32 -14.99
N ALA A 1074 -31.90 0.48 -13.96
CA ALA A 1074 -31.90 0.91 -12.57
C ALA A 1074 -30.61 1.62 -12.18
N ARG A 1075 -30.68 2.44 -11.13
CA ARG A 1075 -29.55 3.17 -10.53
C ARG A 1075 -29.21 2.56 -9.18
N SER A 1076 -27.93 2.48 -8.86
CA SER A 1076 -27.44 2.06 -7.55
C SER A 1076 -27.50 3.21 -6.55
N ARG A 1077 -28.72 3.70 -6.30
CA ARG A 1077 -29.07 4.79 -5.37
C ARG A 1077 -30.27 4.38 -4.54
N GLU A 1078 -30.46 5.07 -3.42
CA GLU A 1078 -31.58 4.85 -2.51
C GLU A 1078 -32.92 4.85 -3.26
N GLY A 1079 -33.74 3.81 -3.06
CA GLY A 1079 -35.01 3.60 -3.74
C GLY A 1079 -34.90 2.93 -5.12
N LEU A 1080 -33.68 2.62 -5.61
CA LEU A 1080 -33.40 2.06 -6.94
C LEU A 1080 -34.14 2.79 -8.08
N PRO A 1081 -33.92 4.11 -8.24
CA PRO A 1081 -34.56 4.88 -9.29
C PRO A 1081 -34.13 4.40 -10.68
N VAL A 1082 -34.94 4.66 -11.70
CA VAL A 1082 -34.73 4.20 -13.07
C VAL A 1082 -34.51 5.39 -14.01
N SER A 1083 -33.67 5.21 -15.04
CA SER A 1083 -33.57 6.16 -16.15
C SER A 1083 -34.71 5.94 -17.15
N VAL A 1084 -35.71 6.83 -17.20
CA VAL A 1084 -36.96 6.59 -17.94
C VAL A 1084 -37.08 7.54 -19.14
N PRO A 1085 -37.30 7.04 -20.37
CA PRO A 1085 -37.71 7.83 -21.53
C PRO A 1085 -38.98 8.64 -21.28
N ILE A 1086 -38.98 9.89 -21.73
CA ILE A 1086 -40.09 10.82 -21.53
C ILE A 1086 -40.40 11.58 -22.82
N PHE A 1087 -41.66 11.98 -22.97
CA PHE A 1087 -42.06 12.93 -24.01
C PHE A 1087 -41.48 14.32 -23.72
N ARG A 1088 -41.34 15.13 -24.77
CA ARG A 1088 -40.94 16.53 -24.61
C ARG A 1088 -41.98 17.33 -23.82
N ASP A 1089 -43.26 17.09 -24.08
CA ASP A 1089 -44.34 17.92 -23.53
C ASP A 1089 -44.59 17.63 -22.04
N GLU A 1090 -44.32 16.41 -21.58
CA GLU A 1090 -44.50 16.04 -20.16
C GLU A 1090 -43.33 16.46 -19.26
N LEU A 1091 -42.24 16.99 -19.82
CA LEU A 1091 -41.08 17.45 -19.07
C LEU A 1091 -41.45 18.43 -17.94
N LYS A 1092 -42.49 19.25 -18.16
CA LYS A 1092 -42.96 20.26 -17.21
C LYS A 1092 -43.69 19.68 -16.00
N ASP A 1093 -44.28 18.51 -16.16
CA ASP A 1093 -45.12 17.86 -15.14
C ASP A 1093 -44.31 16.94 -14.22
N ILE A 1094 -43.09 16.58 -14.65
CA ILE A 1094 -42.16 15.78 -13.86
C ILE A 1094 -41.61 16.61 -12.70
N LYS A 1095 -41.56 16.00 -11.50
CA LYS A 1095 -41.14 16.65 -10.25
C LYS A 1095 -39.68 16.40 -9.86
N GLY A 1096 -38.98 15.52 -10.57
CA GLY A 1096 -37.59 15.15 -10.29
C GLY A 1096 -37.06 14.09 -11.24
N ALA A 1097 -35.74 13.94 -11.31
CA ALA A 1097 -35.07 12.98 -12.20
C ALA A 1097 -35.14 11.52 -11.70
N ASN A 1098 -35.65 11.28 -10.49
CA ASN A 1098 -35.70 9.97 -9.82
C ASN A 1098 -37.12 9.59 -9.37
N VAL A 1099 -38.17 10.14 -10.01
CA VAL A 1099 -39.58 9.87 -9.66
C VAL A 1099 -40.01 8.42 -9.91
N TRP A 1100 -39.38 7.75 -10.89
CA TRP A 1100 -39.62 6.35 -11.19
C TRP A 1100 -38.50 5.47 -10.64
N ASN A 1101 -38.87 4.30 -10.15
CA ASN A 1101 -38.01 3.27 -9.60
C ASN A 1101 -38.48 1.88 -10.02
N ILE A 1102 -37.73 0.84 -9.63
CA ILE A 1102 -38.03 -0.53 -10.04
C ILE A 1102 -39.41 -1.04 -9.59
N ARG A 1103 -40.05 -0.38 -8.62
CA ARG A 1103 -41.35 -0.78 -8.08
C ARG A 1103 -42.51 -0.08 -8.75
N ASN A 1104 -42.39 1.16 -9.21
CA ASN A 1104 -43.53 1.92 -9.76
C ASN A 1104 -43.46 2.15 -11.28
N LEU A 1105 -42.37 1.76 -11.95
CA LEU A 1105 -42.26 1.99 -13.40
C LEU A 1105 -43.33 1.25 -14.23
N HIS A 1106 -43.76 0.08 -13.76
CA HIS A 1106 -44.78 -0.71 -14.45
C HIS A 1106 -46.13 0.03 -14.55
N GLU A 1107 -46.48 0.85 -13.55
CA GLU A 1107 -47.68 1.70 -13.56
C GLU A 1107 -47.58 2.71 -14.71
N ARG A 1108 -46.42 3.38 -14.82
CA ARG A 1108 -46.14 4.32 -15.90
C ARG A 1108 -46.18 3.66 -17.29
N LEU A 1109 -45.60 2.48 -17.44
CA LEU A 1109 -45.63 1.76 -18.72
C LEU A 1109 -47.06 1.35 -19.10
N GLY A 1110 -47.92 1.06 -18.13
CA GLY A 1110 -49.34 0.78 -18.36
C GLY A 1110 -50.18 2.01 -18.73
N GLU A 1111 -49.73 3.21 -18.38
CA GLU A 1111 -50.37 4.49 -18.73
C GLU A 1111 -49.95 5.01 -20.12
N LEU A 1112 -48.91 4.44 -20.73
CA LEU A 1112 -48.36 4.90 -22.00
C LEU A 1112 -49.08 4.22 -23.18
N ASP A 1113 -49.78 5.01 -24.00
CA ASP A 1113 -50.34 4.52 -25.27
C ASP A 1113 -49.26 4.26 -26.33
N VAL A 1114 -48.15 5.02 -26.28
CA VAL A 1114 -47.04 4.98 -27.25
C VAL A 1114 -45.71 5.19 -26.53
N ASP A 1115 -44.65 4.51 -26.97
CA ASP A 1115 -43.27 4.73 -26.48
C ASP A 1115 -42.80 6.17 -26.80
N PRO A 1116 -42.35 6.97 -25.81
CA PRO A 1116 -41.74 8.28 -26.05
C PRO A 1116 -40.58 8.27 -27.06
N TRP A 1117 -39.92 7.12 -27.26
CA TRP A 1117 -38.81 6.94 -28.18
C TRP A 1117 -39.17 6.12 -29.44
N ALA A 1118 -40.45 5.93 -29.75
CA ALA A 1118 -40.91 5.14 -30.91
C ALA A 1118 -40.23 5.54 -32.24
N ASP A 1119 -39.97 6.84 -32.44
CA ASP A 1119 -39.35 7.37 -33.66
C ASP A 1119 -37.81 7.27 -33.70
N LEU A 1120 -37.17 6.86 -32.60
CA LEU A 1120 -35.70 6.86 -32.49
C LEU A 1120 -35.03 5.97 -33.54
N PRO A 1121 -35.46 4.71 -33.77
CA PRO A 1121 -34.85 3.85 -34.79
C PRO A 1121 -35.03 4.37 -36.24
N GLY A 1122 -36.09 5.14 -36.50
CA GLY A 1122 -36.40 5.69 -37.83
C GLY A 1122 -35.69 7.01 -38.15
N THR A 1123 -35.11 7.67 -37.15
CA THR A 1123 -34.52 9.00 -37.30
C THR A 1123 -33.14 8.94 -37.97
N LYS A 1124 -33.06 9.42 -39.21
CA LYS A 1124 -31.80 9.52 -39.97
C LYS A 1124 -31.36 10.97 -40.11
N GLN A 1125 -30.33 11.35 -39.37
CA GLN A 1125 -29.73 12.68 -39.41
C GLN A 1125 -28.20 12.62 -39.36
N THR A 1126 -27.51 13.63 -39.89
CA THR A 1126 -26.04 13.68 -39.99
C THR A 1126 -25.54 15.07 -39.60
N ILE A 1127 -24.30 15.14 -39.10
CA ILE A 1127 -23.63 16.43 -38.85
C ILE A 1127 -23.32 17.11 -40.19
N THR A 1128 -23.91 18.27 -40.45
CA THR A 1128 -23.72 19.03 -41.69
C THR A 1128 -22.79 20.23 -41.51
N ALA A 1129 -22.19 20.71 -42.60
CA ALA A 1129 -21.38 21.94 -42.58
C ALA A 1129 -22.18 23.17 -42.14
N GLN A 1130 -23.48 23.24 -42.48
CA GLN A 1130 -24.36 24.32 -42.05
C GLN A 1130 -24.56 24.33 -40.52
N MET A 1131 -24.77 23.16 -39.91
CA MET A 1131 -24.85 23.04 -38.44
C MET A 1131 -23.56 23.52 -37.78
N ARG A 1132 -22.39 23.07 -38.28
CA ARG A 1132 -21.08 23.50 -37.77
C ARG A 1132 -20.90 25.02 -37.83
N LYS A 1133 -21.26 25.62 -38.98
CA LYS A 1133 -21.21 27.07 -39.17
C LYS A 1133 -22.11 27.83 -38.18
N ARG A 1134 -23.34 27.34 -37.93
CA ARG A 1134 -24.29 27.97 -36.99
C ARG A 1134 -23.76 28.02 -35.55
N ILE A 1135 -23.04 26.99 -35.11
CA ILE A 1135 -22.46 26.92 -33.76
C ILE A 1135 -20.99 27.40 -33.69
N GLY A 1136 -20.47 28.02 -34.76
CA GLY A 1136 -19.11 28.58 -34.78
C GLY A 1136 -17.99 27.53 -34.82
N LEU A 1137 -18.28 26.30 -35.24
CA LEU A 1137 -17.28 25.25 -35.47
C LEU A 1137 -16.76 25.36 -36.91
N LYS A 1138 -15.45 25.61 -37.07
CA LYS A 1138 -14.77 25.74 -38.37
C LYS A 1138 -14.68 24.41 -39.11
#